data_AF-A0A0T0PVI0-F1
#
_entry.id   AF-A0A0T0PVI0-F1
#
_cell.length_a   1.000
_cell.length_b   1.000
_cell.length_c   1.000
_cell.angle_alpha   90.00
_cell.angle_beta   90.00
_cell.angle_gamma   90.00
#
_symmetry.space_group_name_H-M   'P 1'
#
loop_
_entity.id
_entity.type
_entity.pdbx_description
1 polymer ?
#
loop_
_entity_poly.entity_id
_entity_poly.type
_entity_poly.pdbx_seq_one_letter_code
_entity_poly.pdbx_strand_id
1 'polypeptide(L)'
;MRPLPLIAPDPPRLSDMGDALRRVEASGVFTNHGPEARGFEAAATQALFGGRGATLAVANATLGLTIAIADAVGTGGRGRMALMPALTFAATAQAAWWAGLVPLPCDVDPDDWAACARAEETLLRRHGSGIAAIVPYAAFGRAIDLDRYRFLAARHGVAVVVDAAASLGTRVDGTNFGAGAPFPIVFSMHATKPFAVAEGGLVHCGEPATIARLRTMAGFGFGRPREATMPGLNAKLPEVLAVMARAKLDGFEDAMARRETVAVAYRATLPAGCATQPAPAERQALGFFPVRLPEGTDRDAIVAALAAEEIGAGAYFSPHLGEQQWVRSVACLTPTPVADDLSRRILSLPLTDAMTAADAHRVTAALARALTACASIARGRGRGPRGRSGLGAPVSGRPMIHDTIVIGGGPAGTALLTAAAKAGLLPALARGLAIVERGPALGAGTLGGYAITSDSSADTFLTAIADHPQAEIAALADHPAAHRVAAHRASLGVPLTAVGGLLDALGDRLAQVVAAQGGTVLTGHEAVSARRGGDGLWHVRLRGPDGRDHVRVARSLVVATGGHQPIDRLTTQRIAGVPIADLADGRLVQSDAVLKLGGTDMIADLVAGRRNPRIAVVGGSTSALTTVAALLKAGLPLGAGAVTLLHRRPLRPFYPSAAAARAEGFTDFGPDDICPISGFVYRLAGFRLEARDLVLRMLAVDGRVPDPRVAVHRIAGDNDTVAQATVRAADVVIAALGYRPRALAFERADGTPLPLAADSGAAMVDRDGCVVGADGIALPGVYGIGLAAGFVPWGRLGGEASFRGQANGLWLWQNDVGRMIVDRLLADRAAVAA
;
A
#
# COMPACT_ATOMS: atom_id res chain seq x y z
N MET A 1 -3.82 40.81 10.76
CA MET A 1 -2.75 39.90 10.26
C MET A 1 -2.74 40.00 8.74
N ARG A 2 -1.74 39.48 8.02
CA ARG A 2 -1.81 39.46 6.54
C ARG A 2 -2.81 38.38 6.10
N PRO A 3 -3.74 38.62 5.16
CA PRO A 3 -4.59 37.57 4.62
C PRO A 3 -3.80 36.46 3.91
N LEU A 4 -4.24 35.21 4.06
CA LEU A 4 -3.66 34.03 3.41
C LEU A 4 -4.68 33.42 2.45
N PRO A 5 -4.80 33.94 1.21
CA PRO A 5 -5.76 33.40 0.25
C PRO A 5 -5.37 31.97 -0.17
N LEU A 6 -6.36 31.14 -0.47
CA LEU A 6 -6.13 29.77 -0.98
C LEU A 6 -5.27 29.79 -2.24
N ILE A 7 -5.55 30.75 -3.13
CA ILE A 7 -4.86 30.95 -4.40
C ILE A 7 -4.46 32.42 -4.50
N ALA A 8 -3.17 32.66 -4.79
CA ALA A 8 -2.65 33.97 -5.17
C ALA A 8 -1.84 33.82 -6.45
N PRO A 9 -2.39 34.18 -7.63
CA PRO A 9 -1.67 34.13 -8.89
C PRO A 9 -0.42 35.02 -8.86
N ASP A 10 0.69 34.50 -9.39
CA ASP A 10 1.96 35.24 -9.53
C ASP A 10 2.56 35.03 -10.95
N PRO A 11 1.88 35.51 -12.01
CA PRO A 11 2.43 35.48 -13.35
C PRO A 11 3.47 36.61 -13.56
N PRO A 12 4.41 36.44 -14.51
CA PRO A 12 5.32 37.52 -14.89
C PRO A 12 4.54 38.74 -15.39
N ARG A 13 5.03 39.94 -15.06
CA ARG A 13 4.34 41.19 -15.42
C ARG A 13 4.67 41.59 -16.85
N LEU A 14 3.67 41.64 -17.73
CA LEU A 14 3.85 42.08 -19.11
C LEU A 14 4.49 43.48 -19.22
N SER A 15 4.20 44.38 -18.28
CA SER A 15 4.82 45.72 -18.21
C SER A 15 6.34 45.69 -18.14
N ASP A 16 6.90 44.63 -17.56
CA ASP A 16 8.34 44.48 -17.32
C ASP A 16 9.03 43.84 -18.55
N MET A 17 8.24 43.43 -19.55
CA MET A 17 8.68 42.64 -20.71
C MET A 17 8.66 43.43 -22.02
N GLY A 18 8.77 44.77 -21.94
CA GLY A 18 8.61 45.66 -23.10
C GLY A 18 9.49 45.32 -24.30
N ASP A 19 10.75 44.91 -24.08
CA ASP A 19 11.64 44.49 -25.18
C ASP A 19 11.17 43.21 -25.86
N ALA A 20 10.68 42.22 -25.10
CA ALA A 20 10.16 40.99 -25.66
C ALA A 20 8.86 41.21 -26.44
N LEU A 21 7.98 42.09 -25.95
CA LEU A 21 6.76 42.47 -26.66
C LEU A 21 7.05 43.23 -27.96
N ARG A 22 8.02 44.15 -27.95
CA ARG A 22 8.49 44.81 -29.17
C ARG A 22 9.07 43.84 -30.20
N ARG A 23 9.73 42.76 -29.78
CA ARG A 23 10.19 41.70 -30.72
C ARG A 23 9.01 40.98 -31.38
N VAL A 24 7.96 40.67 -30.62
CA VAL A 24 6.73 40.07 -31.17
C VAL A 24 6.12 41.00 -32.22
N GLU A 25 5.93 42.27 -31.88
CA GLU A 25 5.38 43.28 -32.80
C GLU A 25 6.23 43.47 -34.06
N ALA A 26 7.56 43.63 -33.90
CA ALA A 26 8.48 43.82 -35.01
C ALA A 26 8.55 42.60 -35.95
N SER A 27 8.32 41.39 -35.43
CA SER A 27 8.31 40.17 -36.24
C SER A 27 7.05 40.02 -37.11
N GLY A 28 5.95 40.70 -36.75
CA GLY A 28 4.63 40.49 -37.35
C GLY A 28 4.00 39.11 -37.04
N VAL A 29 4.62 38.31 -36.17
CA VAL A 29 4.16 36.96 -35.80
C VAL A 29 3.60 37.00 -34.38
N PHE A 30 2.30 36.79 -34.22
CA PHE A 30 1.61 36.87 -32.92
C PHE A 30 1.15 35.50 -32.37
N THR A 31 1.18 34.44 -33.19
CA THR A 31 0.75 33.08 -32.84
C THR A 31 1.26 32.07 -33.88
N ASN A 32 0.66 30.88 -33.99
CA ASN A 32 0.95 29.86 -35.00
C ASN A 32 2.35 29.25 -34.90
N HIS A 33 2.74 28.90 -33.66
CA HIS A 33 4.05 28.31 -33.36
C HIS A 33 5.21 29.22 -33.81
N GLY A 34 5.08 30.52 -33.49
CA GLY A 34 6.09 31.53 -33.76
C GLY A 34 7.37 31.35 -32.94
N PRO A 35 8.36 32.24 -33.15
CA PRO A 35 9.68 32.11 -32.55
C PRO A 35 9.67 32.07 -31.01
N GLU A 36 8.80 32.83 -30.33
CA GLU A 36 8.74 32.85 -28.86
C GLU A 36 8.11 31.56 -28.31
N ALA A 37 7.04 31.04 -28.92
CA ALA A 37 6.46 29.75 -28.55
C ALA A 37 7.43 28.59 -28.74
N ARG A 38 8.13 28.53 -29.89
CA ARG A 38 9.15 27.52 -30.16
C ARG A 38 10.35 27.64 -29.23
N GLY A 39 10.77 28.88 -28.94
CA GLY A 39 11.84 29.16 -28.00
C GLY A 39 11.52 28.67 -26.59
N PHE A 40 10.30 28.94 -26.11
CA PHE A 40 9.82 28.43 -24.82
C PHE A 40 9.78 26.90 -24.78
N GLU A 41 9.24 26.23 -25.81
CA GLU A 41 9.18 24.76 -25.87
C GLU A 41 10.57 24.12 -25.78
N ALA A 42 11.55 24.68 -26.49
CA ALA A 42 12.94 24.22 -26.44
C ALA A 42 13.57 24.45 -25.06
N ALA A 43 13.38 25.65 -24.49
CA ALA A 43 13.87 25.99 -23.16
C ALA A 43 13.26 25.09 -22.07
N ALA A 44 11.95 24.84 -22.12
CA ALA A 44 11.27 23.94 -21.19
C ALA A 44 11.78 22.50 -21.31
N THR A 45 11.98 21.99 -22.54
CA THR A 45 12.56 20.67 -22.78
C THR A 45 13.95 20.53 -22.15
N GLN A 46 14.79 21.55 -22.34
CA GLN A 46 16.14 21.57 -21.78
C GLN A 46 16.13 21.67 -20.25
N ALA A 47 15.46 22.68 -19.70
CA ALA A 47 15.54 23.03 -18.29
C ALA A 47 14.76 22.08 -17.38
N LEU A 48 13.57 21.62 -17.80
CA LEU A 48 12.69 20.81 -16.97
C LEU A 48 12.88 19.31 -17.23
N PHE A 49 13.11 18.91 -18.47
CA PHE A 49 13.14 17.49 -18.85
C PHE A 49 14.55 16.99 -19.20
N GLY A 50 15.59 17.80 -18.97
CA GLY A 50 16.99 17.44 -19.17
C GLY A 50 17.35 17.21 -20.65
N GLY A 51 16.67 17.88 -21.57
CA GLY A 51 16.88 17.73 -23.01
C GLY A 51 16.31 16.44 -23.61
N ARG A 52 15.57 15.63 -22.83
CA ARG A 52 14.95 14.40 -23.30
C ARG A 52 13.59 14.68 -23.93
N GLY A 53 13.23 13.93 -24.97
CA GLY A 53 11.92 14.04 -25.62
C GLY A 53 11.69 15.37 -26.35
N ALA A 54 10.43 15.79 -26.41
CA ALA A 54 10.05 17.09 -26.95
C ALA A 54 8.82 17.64 -26.22
N THR A 55 8.55 18.92 -26.45
CA THR A 55 7.47 19.64 -25.78
C THR A 55 6.64 20.46 -26.77
N LEU A 56 5.33 20.56 -26.54
CA LEU A 56 4.38 21.40 -27.26
C LEU A 56 3.67 22.35 -26.29
N ALA A 57 3.75 23.64 -26.54
CA ALA A 57 2.97 24.64 -25.84
C ALA A 57 1.57 24.74 -26.46
N VAL A 58 0.54 24.69 -25.61
CA VAL A 58 -0.88 24.77 -26.00
C VAL A 58 -1.61 25.87 -25.25
N ALA A 59 -2.74 26.33 -25.78
CA ALA A 59 -3.52 27.42 -25.21
C ALA A 59 -4.05 27.12 -23.80
N ASN A 60 -4.33 25.85 -23.46
CA ASN A 60 -4.57 25.37 -22.10
C ASN A 60 -4.41 23.84 -22.02
N ALA A 61 -4.32 23.31 -20.80
CA ALA A 61 -4.15 21.86 -20.56
C ALA A 61 -5.33 21.01 -21.05
N THR A 62 -6.57 21.53 -21.01
CA THR A 62 -7.75 20.79 -21.48
C THR A 62 -7.65 20.50 -22.98
N LEU A 63 -7.24 21.49 -23.78
CA LEU A 63 -6.99 21.30 -25.21
C LEU A 63 -5.82 20.34 -25.45
N GLY A 64 -4.77 20.44 -24.64
CA GLY A 64 -3.63 19.51 -24.66
C GLY A 64 -4.06 18.05 -24.41
N LEU A 65 -4.85 17.80 -23.36
CA LEU A 65 -5.42 16.48 -23.05
C LEU A 65 -6.32 16.00 -24.20
N THR A 66 -7.17 16.88 -24.73
CA THR A 66 -8.12 16.52 -25.80
C THR A 66 -7.40 16.03 -27.04
N ILE A 67 -6.38 16.77 -27.53
CA ILE A 67 -5.62 16.36 -28.72
C ILE A 67 -4.73 15.15 -28.44
N ALA A 68 -4.15 15.04 -27.24
CA ALA A 68 -3.31 13.90 -26.85
C ALA A 68 -4.12 12.60 -26.76
N ILE A 69 -5.30 12.63 -26.15
CA ILE A 69 -6.21 11.48 -26.09
C ILE A 69 -6.67 11.11 -27.50
N ALA A 70 -7.05 12.09 -28.32
CA ALA A 70 -7.49 11.85 -29.69
C ALA A 70 -6.40 11.24 -30.59
N ASP A 71 -5.14 11.69 -30.50
CA ASP A 71 -3.99 11.08 -31.21
C ASP A 71 -3.78 9.64 -30.75
N ALA A 72 -3.76 9.43 -29.43
CA ALA A 72 -3.40 8.13 -28.85
C ALA A 72 -4.42 7.03 -29.17
N VAL A 73 -5.72 7.35 -29.23
CA VAL A 73 -6.78 6.36 -29.51
C VAL A 73 -7.18 6.28 -30.99
N GLY A 74 -6.86 7.31 -31.77
CA GLY A 74 -7.28 7.43 -33.17
C GLY A 74 -8.82 7.40 -33.35
N THR A 75 -9.26 7.29 -34.61
CA THR A 75 -10.70 7.25 -34.92
C THR A 75 -11.39 5.97 -34.44
N GLY A 76 -10.65 4.85 -34.36
CA GLY A 76 -11.15 3.57 -33.85
C GLY A 76 -11.39 3.53 -32.33
N GLY A 77 -10.94 4.55 -31.60
CA GLY A 77 -11.21 4.71 -30.18
C GLY A 77 -12.61 5.24 -29.84
N ARG A 78 -13.27 5.91 -30.79
CA ARG A 78 -14.53 6.64 -30.51
C ARG A 78 -15.63 5.72 -30.02
N GLY A 79 -16.39 6.16 -29.01
CA GLY A 79 -17.42 5.37 -28.33
C GLY A 79 -16.90 4.37 -27.29
N ARG A 80 -15.59 4.13 -27.22
CA ARG A 80 -14.96 3.30 -26.17
C ARG A 80 -14.71 4.13 -24.91
N MET A 81 -14.32 3.46 -23.83
CA MET A 81 -14.14 4.07 -22.52
C MET A 81 -12.74 4.66 -22.31
N ALA A 82 -12.67 5.73 -21.53
CA ALA A 82 -11.45 6.29 -20.96
C ALA A 82 -11.44 6.04 -19.45
N LEU A 83 -10.56 5.15 -18.98
CA LEU A 83 -10.40 4.83 -17.56
C LEU A 83 -9.62 5.96 -16.85
N MET A 84 -10.16 6.53 -15.78
CA MET A 84 -9.54 7.66 -15.05
C MET A 84 -9.91 7.62 -13.57
N PRO A 85 -9.12 8.20 -12.64
CA PRO A 85 -9.49 8.25 -11.23
C PRO A 85 -10.70 9.16 -10.99
N ALA A 86 -11.54 8.81 -10.03
CA ALA A 86 -12.68 9.62 -9.63
C ALA A 86 -12.28 10.90 -8.88
N LEU A 87 -11.12 10.93 -8.23
CA LEU A 87 -10.58 12.12 -7.57
C LEU A 87 -9.67 12.91 -8.54
N THR A 88 -10.29 13.56 -9.52
CA THR A 88 -9.62 14.47 -10.47
C THR A 88 -10.52 15.67 -10.81
N PHE A 89 -9.97 16.65 -11.54
CA PHE A 89 -10.74 17.80 -12.02
C PHE A 89 -11.61 17.42 -13.23
N ALA A 90 -12.74 18.13 -13.41
CA ALA A 90 -13.71 17.85 -14.47
C ALA A 90 -13.10 17.87 -15.89
N ALA A 91 -12.01 18.62 -16.10
CA ALA A 91 -11.32 18.70 -17.38
C ALA A 91 -10.81 17.34 -17.89
N THR A 92 -10.42 16.41 -17.01
CA THR A 92 -9.96 15.07 -17.42
C THR A 92 -11.07 14.32 -18.15
N ALA A 93 -12.28 14.29 -17.57
CA ALA A 93 -13.45 13.65 -18.19
C ALA A 93 -13.94 14.40 -19.42
N GLN A 94 -13.93 15.74 -19.38
CA GLN A 94 -14.34 16.56 -20.53
C GLN A 94 -13.41 16.37 -21.72
N ALA A 95 -12.08 16.32 -21.50
CA ALA A 95 -11.12 16.07 -22.58
C ALA A 95 -11.32 14.69 -23.22
N ALA A 96 -11.54 13.65 -22.40
CA ALA A 96 -11.88 12.32 -22.90
C ALA A 96 -13.19 12.32 -23.70
N TRP A 97 -14.23 13.01 -23.21
CA TRP A 97 -15.51 13.13 -23.88
C TRP A 97 -15.41 13.88 -25.21
N TRP A 98 -14.70 15.00 -25.27
CA TRP A 98 -14.43 15.75 -26.50
C TRP A 98 -13.59 14.95 -27.50
N ALA A 99 -12.70 14.07 -27.04
CA ALA A 99 -11.99 13.10 -27.88
C ALA A 99 -12.91 11.97 -28.39
N GLY A 100 -14.16 11.91 -27.93
CA GLY A 100 -15.17 10.93 -28.34
C GLY A 100 -15.18 9.66 -27.50
N LEU A 101 -14.63 9.68 -26.28
CA LEU A 101 -14.63 8.56 -25.34
C LEU A 101 -15.69 8.71 -24.25
N VAL A 102 -16.11 7.59 -23.67
CA VAL A 102 -16.99 7.54 -22.50
C VAL A 102 -16.12 7.57 -21.23
N PRO A 103 -16.24 8.56 -20.34
CA PRO A 103 -15.50 8.55 -19.08
C PRO A 103 -15.85 7.32 -18.23
N LEU A 104 -14.84 6.67 -17.66
CA LEU A 104 -14.97 5.54 -16.75
C LEU A 104 -14.19 5.85 -15.46
N PRO A 105 -14.81 6.56 -14.49
CA PRO A 105 -14.18 6.86 -13.21
C PRO A 105 -13.94 5.59 -12.39
N CYS A 106 -12.71 5.42 -11.89
CA CYS A 106 -12.31 4.35 -10.96
C CYS A 106 -12.01 4.91 -9.57
N ASP A 107 -12.02 4.03 -8.57
CA ASP A 107 -11.71 4.43 -7.19
C ASP A 107 -10.23 4.79 -7.03
N VAL A 108 -9.91 5.45 -5.92
CA VAL A 108 -8.56 5.92 -5.59
C VAL A 108 -7.95 5.17 -4.42
N ASP A 109 -6.63 5.23 -4.31
CA ASP A 109 -5.91 4.64 -3.19
C ASP A 109 -6.09 5.50 -1.92
N PRO A 110 -6.44 4.92 -0.76
CA PRO A 110 -6.71 5.68 0.46
C PRO A 110 -5.46 6.34 1.06
N ASP A 111 -4.27 5.84 0.74
CA ASP A 111 -3.01 6.30 1.31
C ASP A 111 -2.38 7.41 0.46
N ASP A 112 -2.41 7.28 -0.87
CA ASP A 112 -1.75 8.23 -1.76
C ASP A 112 -2.67 9.05 -2.67
N TRP A 113 -3.97 8.71 -2.70
CA TRP A 113 -5.04 9.41 -3.39
C TRP A 113 -4.92 9.43 -4.93
N ALA A 114 -3.98 8.66 -5.50
CA ALA A 114 -3.91 8.39 -6.93
C ALA A 114 -4.91 7.28 -7.33
N ALA A 115 -4.98 6.94 -8.62
CA ALA A 115 -5.82 5.85 -9.09
C ALA A 115 -5.47 4.53 -8.37
N CYS A 116 -6.48 3.83 -7.83
CA CYS A 116 -6.26 2.57 -7.15
C CYS A 116 -5.87 1.50 -8.17
N ALA A 117 -4.66 0.95 -8.05
CA ALA A 117 -4.12 -0.04 -8.97
C ALA A 117 -5.08 -1.23 -9.19
N ARG A 118 -5.69 -1.70 -8.11
CA ARG A 118 -6.65 -2.82 -8.14
C ARG A 118 -7.96 -2.45 -8.83
N ALA A 119 -8.45 -1.23 -8.63
CA ALA A 119 -9.67 -0.74 -9.27
C ALA A 119 -9.48 -0.63 -10.78
N GLU A 120 -8.34 -0.07 -11.22
CA GLU A 120 -7.99 0.01 -12.64
C GLU A 120 -7.92 -1.36 -13.28
N GLU A 121 -7.20 -2.30 -12.68
CA GLU A 121 -7.06 -3.65 -13.23
C GLU A 121 -8.39 -4.40 -13.27
N THR A 122 -9.25 -4.19 -12.28
CA THR A 122 -10.61 -4.77 -12.27
C THR A 122 -11.45 -4.24 -13.43
N LEU A 123 -11.37 -2.94 -13.72
CA LEU A 123 -12.08 -2.34 -14.84
C LEU A 123 -11.48 -2.71 -16.19
N LEU A 124 -10.15 -2.77 -16.31
CA LEU A 124 -9.43 -3.28 -17.48
C LEU A 124 -9.82 -4.73 -17.78
N ARG A 125 -9.98 -5.57 -16.76
CA ARG A 125 -10.49 -6.94 -16.93
C ARG A 125 -11.96 -6.97 -17.33
N ARG A 126 -12.82 -6.20 -16.64
CA ARG A 126 -14.28 -6.21 -16.85
C ARG A 126 -14.67 -5.71 -18.24
N HIS A 127 -14.04 -4.64 -18.67
CA HIS A 127 -14.39 -3.95 -19.92
C HIS A 127 -13.47 -4.34 -21.07
N GLY A 128 -12.28 -4.89 -20.81
CA GLY A 128 -11.37 -5.43 -21.82
C GLY A 128 -11.09 -4.44 -22.94
N SER A 129 -11.29 -4.89 -24.19
CA SER A 129 -11.18 -4.06 -25.39
C SER A 129 -12.19 -2.91 -25.46
N GLY A 130 -13.18 -2.84 -24.58
CA GLY A 130 -14.07 -1.70 -24.43
C GLY A 130 -13.38 -0.43 -23.92
N ILE A 131 -12.20 -0.53 -23.31
CA ILE A 131 -11.40 0.63 -22.88
C ILE A 131 -10.39 0.97 -23.98
N ALA A 132 -10.37 2.22 -24.44
CA ALA A 132 -9.41 2.70 -25.45
C ALA A 132 -8.20 3.40 -24.83
N ALA A 133 -8.39 4.10 -23.70
CA ALA A 133 -7.33 4.83 -23.03
C ALA A 133 -7.42 4.72 -21.51
N ILE A 134 -6.27 4.80 -20.85
CA ILE A 134 -6.12 5.10 -19.43
C ILE A 134 -5.62 6.55 -19.33
N VAL A 135 -6.32 7.37 -18.55
CA VAL A 135 -6.02 8.78 -18.33
C VAL A 135 -5.77 9.00 -16.84
N PRO A 136 -4.61 8.58 -16.31
CA PRO A 136 -4.33 8.74 -14.89
C PRO A 136 -4.08 10.21 -14.55
N TYR A 137 -4.39 10.57 -13.31
CA TYR A 137 -4.11 11.89 -12.77
C TYR A 137 -2.96 11.82 -11.76
N ALA A 138 -1.93 12.64 -11.97
CA ALA A 138 -0.83 12.84 -11.04
C ALA A 138 -1.29 13.69 -9.85
N ALA A 139 -2.02 13.04 -8.93
CA ALA A 139 -2.84 13.69 -7.92
C ALA A 139 -2.09 14.72 -7.07
N PHE A 140 -2.55 15.97 -7.12
CA PHE A 140 -1.99 17.10 -6.36
C PHE A 140 -0.47 17.28 -6.54
N GLY A 141 0.03 17.04 -7.75
CA GLY A 141 1.46 17.20 -8.03
C GLY A 141 2.31 15.97 -7.70
N ARG A 142 1.72 14.86 -7.26
CA ARG A 142 2.46 13.63 -6.93
C ARG A 142 3.00 12.95 -8.19
N ALA A 143 4.21 12.40 -8.11
CA ALA A 143 4.73 11.49 -9.12
C ALA A 143 4.04 10.12 -9.00
N ILE A 144 3.36 9.69 -10.07
CA ILE A 144 2.73 8.36 -10.18
C ILE A 144 3.68 7.37 -10.88
N ASP A 145 3.46 6.07 -10.68
CA ASP A 145 4.28 5.01 -11.28
C ASP A 145 4.04 4.91 -12.80
N LEU A 146 4.88 5.58 -13.59
CA LEU A 146 4.81 5.58 -15.05
C LEU A 146 5.18 4.23 -15.68
N ASP A 147 5.99 3.42 -14.99
CA ASP A 147 6.36 2.09 -15.46
C ASP A 147 5.17 1.14 -15.40
N ARG A 148 4.32 1.26 -14.37
CA ARG A 148 3.03 0.56 -14.31
C ARG A 148 2.15 0.90 -15.51
N TYR A 149 2.01 2.18 -15.87
CA TYR A 149 1.17 2.54 -17.02
C TYR A 149 1.76 2.08 -18.35
N ARG A 150 3.09 2.07 -18.49
CA ARG A 150 3.76 1.43 -19.64
C ARG A 150 3.43 -0.06 -19.72
N PHE A 151 3.46 -0.76 -18.58
CA PHE A 151 3.07 -2.17 -18.51
C PHE A 151 1.60 -2.38 -18.89
N LEU A 152 0.67 -1.59 -18.36
CA LEU A 152 -0.76 -1.70 -18.66
C LEU A 152 -1.05 -1.43 -20.15
N ALA A 153 -0.40 -0.42 -20.73
CA ALA A 153 -0.50 -0.09 -22.16
C ALA A 153 -0.12 -1.29 -23.03
N ALA A 154 1.06 -1.88 -22.77
CA ALA A 154 1.55 -3.05 -23.50
C ALA A 154 0.67 -4.29 -23.28
N ARG A 155 0.26 -4.55 -22.04
CA ARG A 155 -0.49 -5.75 -21.66
C ARG A 155 -1.93 -5.76 -22.20
N HIS A 156 -2.57 -4.60 -22.30
CA HIS A 156 -3.98 -4.48 -22.66
C HIS A 156 -4.20 -3.83 -24.03
N GLY A 157 -3.15 -3.35 -24.71
CA GLY A 157 -3.27 -2.64 -25.98
C GLY A 157 -4.09 -1.35 -25.85
N VAL A 158 -3.92 -0.65 -24.73
CA VAL A 158 -4.64 0.60 -24.41
C VAL A 158 -3.69 1.79 -24.48
N ALA A 159 -4.19 2.92 -24.95
CA ALA A 159 -3.44 4.17 -24.92
C ALA A 159 -3.28 4.69 -23.49
N VAL A 160 -2.24 5.50 -23.26
CA VAL A 160 -2.03 6.21 -22.01
C VAL A 160 -1.82 7.68 -22.31
N VAL A 161 -2.50 8.55 -21.56
CA VAL A 161 -2.25 10.01 -21.55
C VAL A 161 -2.34 10.48 -20.11
N VAL A 162 -1.26 11.02 -19.56
CA VAL A 162 -1.24 11.42 -18.15
C VAL A 162 -1.74 12.85 -17.99
N ASP A 163 -2.77 13.03 -17.17
CA ASP A 163 -3.13 14.33 -16.65
C ASP A 163 -2.16 14.69 -15.51
N ALA A 164 -1.22 15.59 -15.81
CA ALA A 164 -0.25 16.13 -14.88
C ALA A 164 -0.49 17.64 -14.68
N ALA A 165 -1.73 18.11 -14.78
CA ALA A 165 -2.06 19.53 -14.77
C ALA A 165 -1.56 20.28 -13.52
N ALA A 166 -1.31 19.57 -12.41
CA ALA A 166 -0.80 20.14 -11.17
C ALA A 166 0.66 19.75 -10.85
N SER A 167 1.39 19.10 -11.76
CA SER A 167 2.65 18.41 -11.45
C SER A 167 3.88 18.98 -12.15
N LEU A 168 3.77 20.14 -12.80
CA LEU A 168 4.94 20.84 -13.35
C LEU A 168 5.76 21.38 -12.17
N GLY A 169 7.02 21.01 -12.08
CA GLY A 169 7.92 21.25 -10.94
C GLY A 169 8.12 20.05 -10.01
N THR A 170 7.39 18.94 -10.21
CA THR A 170 7.59 17.69 -9.46
C THR A 170 8.85 17.01 -9.97
N ARG A 171 9.73 16.55 -9.07
CA ARG A 171 11.01 15.93 -9.44
C ARG A 171 11.04 14.42 -9.24
N VAL A 172 11.62 13.73 -10.21
CA VAL A 172 11.95 12.30 -10.21
C VAL A 172 13.27 12.13 -10.95
N ASP A 173 14.23 11.45 -10.31
CA ASP A 173 15.57 11.20 -10.83
C ASP A 173 16.26 12.50 -11.28
N GLY A 174 16.14 13.57 -10.48
CA GLY A 174 16.77 14.86 -10.74
C GLY A 174 16.17 15.69 -11.88
N THR A 175 15.09 15.23 -12.53
CA THR A 175 14.39 15.95 -13.60
C THR A 175 12.90 16.07 -13.33
N ASN A 176 12.16 16.85 -14.13
CA ASN A 176 10.72 16.95 -13.98
C ASN A 176 10.03 15.61 -14.26
N PHE A 177 8.98 15.31 -13.49
CA PHE A 177 8.09 14.17 -13.68
C PHE A 177 7.69 14.02 -15.15
N GLY A 178 7.85 12.81 -15.70
CA GLY A 178 7.44 12.50 -17.08
C GLY A 178 8.52 12.65 -18.16
N ALA A 179 9.75 13.10 -17.83
CA ALA A 179 10.81 13.37 -18.80
C ALA A 179 11.20 12.20 -19.74
N GLY A 180 11.01 10.95 -19.30
CA GLY A 180 11.27 9.75 -20.09
C GLY A 180 10.03 8.98 -20.52
N ALA A 181 8.83 9.55 -20.33
CA ALA A 181 7.58 8.83 -20.58
C ALA A 181 7.35 8.61 -22.08
N PRO A 182 7.05 7.39 -22.54
CA PRO A 182 6.79 7.12 -23.96
C PRO A 182 5.39 7.56 -24.42
N PHE A 183 4.64 8.25 -23.57
CA PHE A 183 3.29 8.73 -23.84
C PHE A 183 3.12 10.17 -23.36
N PRO A 184 2.13 10.92 -23.88
CA PRO A 184 1.94 12.32 -23.53
C PRO A 184 1.67 12.53 -22.04
N ILE A 185 2.38 13.50 -21.46
CA ILE A 185 2.17 14.04 -20.12
C ILE A 185 1.72 15.50 -20.28
N VAL A 186 0.53 15.84 -19.75
CA VAL A 186 -0.08 17.16 -19.98
C VAL A 186 -0.08 17.99 -18.71
N PHE A 187 0.57 19.15 -18.75
CA PHE A 187 0.67 20.11 -17.66
C PHE A 187 -0.17 21.36 -17.94
N SER A 188 -0.57 22.06 -16.88
CA SER A 188 -1.27 23.34 -16.96
C SER A 188 -0.37 24.49 -16.53
N MET A 189 -0.47 25.60 -17.25
CA MET A 189 0.18 26.88 -16.96
C MET A 189 -0.86 27.97 -16.63
N HIS A 190 -2.06 27.55 -16.21
CA HIS A 190 -3.12 28.44 -15.76
C HIS A 190 -2.63 29.31 -14.58
N ALA A 191 -3.18 30.52 -14.47
CA ALA A 191 -2.78 31.51 -13.46
C ALA A 191 -2.78 31.01 -12.01
N THR A 192 -3.54 29.95 -11.72
CA THR A 192 -3.64 29.35 -10.37
C THR A 192 -2.62 28.24 -10.10
N LYS A 193 -1.78 27.88 -11.07
CA LYS A 193 -0.76 26.82 -10.94
C LYS A 193 0.56 27.42 -10.43
N PRO A 194 1.48 26.62 -9.85
CA PRO A 194 2.81 27.11 -9.48
C PRO A 194 3.56 27.74 -10.66
N PHE A 195 3.47 27.11 -11.84
CA PHE A 195 3.93 27.70 -13.10
C PHE A 195 2.84 28.60 -13.70
N ALA A 196 2.57 29.73 -13.04
CA ALA A 196 1.53 30.67 -13.45
C ALA A 196 1.98 31.55 -14.64
N VAL A 197 1.18 31.56 -15.71
CA VAL A 197 1.38 32.44 -16.87
C VAL A 197 0.17 33.35 -17.07
N ALA A 198 -0.97 32.77 -17.45
CA ALA A 198 -2.29 33.37 -17.43
C ALA A 198 -3.26 32.25 -17.83
N GLU A 199 -3.21 31.90 -19.11
CA GLU A 199 -3.71 30.66 -19.70
C GLU A 199 -2.57 29.96 -20.42
N GLY A 200 -2.61 28.63 -20.43
CA GLY A 200 -1.58 27.84 -21.09
C GLY A 200 -1.55 26.39 -20.65
N GLY A 201 -0.96 25.55 -21.48
CA GLY A 201 -0.62 24.18 -21.14
C GLY A 201 0.65 23.74 -21.86
N LEU A 202 1.22 22.65 -21.36
CA LEU A 202 2.46 22.08 -21.87
C LEU A 202 2.24 20.58 -22.04
N VAL A 203 2.43 20.07 -23.25
CA VAL A 203 2.41 18.63 -23.51
C VAL A 203 3.85 18.17 -23.71
N HIS A 204 4.31 17.25 -22.87
CA HIS A 204 5.63 16.65 -22.98
C HIS A 204 5.51 15.17 -23.35
N CYS A 205 6.44 14.65 -24.15
CA CYS A 205 6.56 13.23 -24.43
C CYS A 205 8.03 12.89 -24.71
N GLY A 206 8.49 11.75 -24.19
CA GLY A 206 9.79 11.18 -24.50
C GLY A 206 9.95 10.81 -25.98
N GLU A 207 8.85 10.73 -26.74
CA GLU A 207 8.84 10.47 -28.18
C GLU A 207 8.57 11.75 -29.00
N PRO A 208 9.60 12.34 -29.65
CA PRO A 208 9.44 13.59 -30.40
C PRO A 208 8.44 13.50 -31.55
N ALA A 209 8.29 12.32 -32.16
CA ALA A 209 7.32 12.10 -33.24
C ALA A 209 5.88 12.31 -32.79
N THR A 210 5.54 11.93 -31.55
CA THR A 210 4.22 12.16 -30.96
C THR A 210 3.96 13.66 -30.81
N ILE A 211 4.93 14.42 -30.32
CA ILE A 211 4.82 15.89 -30.23
C ILE A 211 4.67 16.56 -31.59
N ALA A 212 5.35 16.06 -32.63
CA ALA A 212 5.19 16.56 -33.99
C ALA A 212 3.75 16.36 -34.52
N ARG A 213 3.14 15.20 -34.28
CA ARG A 213 1.73 14.96 -34.63
C ARG A 213 0.78 15.87 -33.86
N LEU A 214 0.94 15.96 -32.53
CA LEU A 214 0.10 16.83 -31.70
C LEU A 214 0.19 18.31 -32.12
N ARG A 215 1.36 18.75 -32.59
CA ARG A 215 1.52 20.11 -33.12
C ARG A 215 0.71 20.33 -34.38
N THR A 216 0.73 19.38 -35.31
CA THR A 216 -0.12 19.41 -36.50
C THR A 216 -1.59 19.46 -36.10
N MET A 217 -2.03 18.64 -35.14
CA MET A 217 -3.41 18.65 -34.62
C MET A 217 -3.80 19.97 -33.95
N ALA A 218 -2.91 20.60 -33.18
CA ALA A 218 -3.12 21.93 -32.58
C ALA A 218 -3.27 23.05 -33.63
N GLY A 219 -2.76 22.81 -34.84
CA GLY A 219 -2.81 23.66 -36.02
C GLY A 219 -3.87 23.25 -37.04
N PHE A 220 -5.04 22.75 -36.61
CA PHE A 220 -6.13 22.27 -37.49
C PHE A 220 -5.80 21.02 -38.34
N GLY A 221 -4.72 20.31 -38.03
CA GLY A 221 -4.32 19.11 -38.77
C GLY A 221 -3.58 19.40 -40.07
N PHE A 222 -3.05 20.61 -40.27
CA PHE A 222 -2.42 21.03 -41.53
C PHE A 222 -1.02 20.41 -41.74
N GLY A 223 -0.91 19.43 -42.66
CA GLY A 223 0.34 18.70 -42.96
C GLY A 223 1.02 19.09 -44.28
N ARG A 224 0.26 19.51 -45.29
CA ARG A 224 0.71 20.18 -46.55
C ARG A 224 0.20 21.63 -46.54
N PRO A 225 0.63 22.57 -47.42
CA PRO A 225 0.26 23.99 -47.31
C PRO A 225 -1.27 24.19 -47.18
N ARG A 226 -1.73 24.35 -45.93
CA ARG A 226 -3.13 24.53 -45.50
C ARG A 226 -4.11 23.41 -45.87
N GLU A 227 -3.63 22.18 -46.07
CA GLU A 227 -4.47 20.99 -46.25
C GLU A 227 -4.53 20.18 -44.95
N ALA A 228 -5.74 19.95 -44.43
CA ALA A 228 -5.94 19.14 -43.23
C ALA A 228 -5.79 17.65 -43.56
N THR A 229 -4.71 17.03 -43.09
CA THR A 229 -4.40 15.61 -43.35
C THR A 229 -4.75 14.69 -42.16
N MET A 230 -5.19 15.27 -41.05
CA MET A 230 -5.63 14.56 -39.84
C MET A 230 -6.60 15.43 -39.03
N PRO A 231 -7.36 14.86 -38.08
CA PRO A 231 -8.19 15.66 -37.18
C PRO A 231 -7.35 16.67 -36.40
N GLY A 232 -7.90 17.87 -36.20
CA GLY A 232 -7.24 18.92 -35.42
C GLY A 232 -8.23 19.96 -34.94
N LEU A 233 -7.76 20.83 -34.05
CA LEU A 233 -8.50 21.96 -33.51
C LEU A 233 -7.56 23.16 -33.37
N ASN A 234 -8.03 24.27 -32.80
CA ASN A 234 -7.17 25.40 -32.47
C ASN A 234 -6.65 25.30 -31.03
N ALA A 235 -5.44 24.77 -30.82
CA ALA A 235 -4.82 24.68 -29.50
C ALA A 235 -3.57 25.56 -29.35
N LYS A 236 -3.29 26.45 -30.29
CA LYS A 236 -2.00 27.16 -30.38
C LYS A 236 -1.85 28.18 -29.25
N LEU A 237 -0.70 28.18 -28.57
CA LEU A 237 -0.36 29.24 -27.61
C LEU A 237 0.04 30.53 -28.37
N PRO A 238 -0.54 31.70 -28.05
CA PRO A 238 -0.10 33.00 -28.56
C PRO A 238 1.33 33.38 -28.12
N GLU A 239 2.06 34.12 -28.96
CA GLU A 239 3.46 34.52 -28.71
C GLU A 239 3.62 35.37 -27.44
N VAL A 240 2.64 36.23 -27.14
CA VAL A 240 2.64 37.05 -25.91
C VAL A 240 2.62 36.17 -24.65
N LEU A 241 1.85 35.08 -24.66
CA LEU A 241 1.82 34.14 -23.54
C LEU A 241 3.07 33.26 -23.50
N ALA A 242 3.68 32.96 -24.64
CA ALA A 242 4.96 32.25 -24.70
C ALA A 242 6.11 33.09 -24.12
N VAL A 243 6.11 34.40 -24.37
CA VAL A 243 7.04 35.36 -23.75
C VAL A 243 6.92 35.28 -22.22
N MET A 244 5.70 35.36 -21.68
CA MET A 244 5.46 35.20 -20.24
C MET A 244 5.89 33.83 -19.72
N ALA A 245 5.57 32.75 -20.43
CA ALA A 245 5.94 31.39 -20.02
C ALA A 245 7.47 31.21 -19.94
N ARG A 246 8.20 31.78 -20.91
CA ARG A 246 9.66 31.79 -20.90
C ARG A 246 10.22 32.57 -19.71
N ALA A 247 9.64 33.71 -19.35
CA ALA A 247 10.07 34.44 -18.16
C ALA A 247 9.67 33.75 -16.84
N LYS A 248 8.56 33.01 -16.76
CA LYS A 248 8.22 32.24 -15.55
C LYS A 248 9.19 31.08 -15.35
N LEU A 249 9.74 30.53 -16.42
CA LEU A 249 10.79 29.50 -16.34
C LEU A 249 12.03 30.02 -15.61
N ASP A 250 12.37 31.29 -15.81
CA ASP A 250 13.43 31.99 -15.10
C ASP A 250 13.01 32.20 -13.63
N GLY A 251 13.57 31.41 -12.71
CA GLY A 251 13.25 31.46 -11.28
C GLY A 251 12.16 30.49 -10.81
N PHE A 252 11.66 29.62 -11.69
CA PHE A 252 10.67 28.60 -11.31
C PHE A 252 11.19 27.64 -10.24
N GLU A 253 12.45 27.22 -10.34
CA GLU A 253 13.08 26.30 -9.38
C GLU A 253 13.14 26.89 -7.97
N ASP A 254 13.49 28.17 -7.84
CA ASP A 254 13.52 28.85 -6.55
C ASP A 254 12.12 29.02 -5.96
N ALA A 255 11.12 29.32 -6.79
CA ALA A 255 9.72 29.37 -6.37
C ALA A 255 9.25 28.01 -5.83
N MET A 256 9.62 26.92 -6.51
CA MET A 256 9.29 25.57 -6.08
C MET A 256 10.01 25.17 -4.79
N ALA A 257 11.29 25.54 -4.61
CA ALA A 257 12.03 25.29 -3.37
C ALA A 257 11.42 26.03 -2.16
N ARG A 258 10.93 27.26 -2.35
CA ARG A 258 10.20 27.99 -1.30
C ARG A 258 8.89 27.29 -0.93
N ARG A 259 8.10 26.89 -1.94
CA ARG A 259 6.86 26.12 -1.74
C ARG A 259 7.09 24.81 -0.99
N GLU A 260 8.17 24.11 -1.31
CA GLU A 260 8.59 22.89 -0.63
C GLU A 260 8.89 23.13 0.86
N THR A 261 9.58 24.21 1.19
CA THR A 261 9.82 24.62 2.59
C THR A 261 8.52 24.80 3.38
N VAL A 262 7.52 25.45 2.77
CA VAL A 262 6.19 25.64 3.38
C VAL A 262 5.46 24.30 3.55
N ALA A 263 5.54 23.41 2.56
CA ALA A 263 4.92 22.09 2.62
C ALA A 263 5.53 21.21 3.72
N VAL A 264 6.85 21.28 3.93
CA VAL A 264 7.54 20.60 5.05
C VAL A 264 6.99 21.12 6.39
N ALA A 265 6.85 22.44 6.55
CA ALA A 265 6.30 23.03 7.77
C ALA A 265 4.85 22.61 8.03
N TYR A 266 4.01 22.52 6.99
CA TYR A 266 2.66 21.97 7.12
C TYR A 266 2.66 20.53 7.62
N ARG A 267 3.47 19.65 7.02
CA ARG A 267 3.56 18.23 7.45
C ARG A 267 4.02 18.10 8.90
N ALA A 268 4.96 18.93 9.33
CA ALA A 268 5.52 18.90 10.68
C ALA A 268 4.54 19.41 11.76
N THR A 269 3.55 20.23 11.40
CA THR A 269 2.67 20.90 12.38
C THR A 269 1.19 20.58 12.20
N LEU A 270 0.87 19.57 11.39
CA LEU A 270 -0.51 19.20 11.12
C LEU A 270 -1.20 18.67 12.39
N PRO A 271 -2.45 19.07 12.68
CA PRO A 271 -3.17 18.57 13.85
C PRO A 271 -3.39 17.06 13.82
N ALA A 272 -3.42 16.43 14.99
CA ALA A 272 -3.69 15.00 15.11
C ALA A 272 -5.03 14.59 14.46
N GLY A 273 -5.03 13.45 13.77
CA GLY A 273 -6.19 12.91 13.06
C GLY A 273 -6.39 13.48 11.64
N CYS A 274 -5.71 14.58 11.28
CA CYS A 274 -5.56 14.98 9.89
C CYS A 274 -4.52 14.09 9.19
N ALA A 275 -4.71 13.83 7.90
CA ALA A 275 -3.76 13.06 7.09
C ALA A 275 -3.43 13.78 5.78
N THR A 276 -2.25 13.52 5.23
CA THR A 276 -1.80 14.02 3.92
C THR A 276 -1.31 12.85 3.08
N GLN A 277 -1.07 13.09 1.79
CA GLN A 277 -0.27 12.15 0.99
C GLN A 277 1.12 11.96 1.61
N PRO A 278 1.74 10.77 1.47
CA PRO A 278 3.13 10.53 1.88
C PRO A 278 4.08 11.53 1.24
N ALA A 279 5.12 11.92 1.98
CA ALA A 279 6.17 12.77 1.44
C ALA A 279 6.81 12.12 0.19
N PRO A 280 7.09 12.90 -0.87
CA PRO A 280 7.81 12.40 -2.05
C PRO A 280 9.26 12.03 -1.70
N ALA A 281 9.89 11.19 -2.51
CA ALA A 281 11.32 10.90 -2.39
C ALA A 281 12.20 12.11 -2.75
N GLU A 282 11.77 12.91 -3.74
CA GLU A 282 12.35 14.20 -4.10
C GLU A 282 11.31 15.31 -3.85
N ARG A 283 10.81 15.97 -4.90
CA ARG A 283 9.91 17.13 -4.77
C ARG A 283 8.53 16.87 -5.36
N GLN A 284 7.49 17.33 -4.67
CA GLN A 284 6.10 17.38 -5.14
C GLN A 284 5.69 18.82 -5.43
N ALA A 285 5.20 19.10 -6.64
CA ALA A 285 4.73 20.43 -7.00
C ALA A 285 3.35 20.75 -6.43
N LEU A 286 3.33 21.30 -5.22
CA LEU A 286 2.08 21.68 -4.55
C LEU A 286 1.62 23.08 -4.98
N GLY A 287 0.43 23.16 -5.57
CA GLY A 287 -0.28 24.42 -5.84
C GLY A 287 -1.05 24.95 -4.62
N PHE A 288 -1.50 24.03 -3.77
CA PHE A 288 -2.13 24.20 -2.46
C PHE A 288 -1.75 22.98 -1.61
N PHE A 289 -2.03 22.99 -0.31
CA PHE A 289 -1.67 21.87 0.57
C PHE A 289 -2.91 21.03 0.93
N PRO A 290 -3.09 19.82 0.35
CA PRO A 290 -4.28 19.02 0.57
C PRO A 290 -4.19 18.20 1.86
N VAL A 291 -5.28 18.17 2.61
CA VAL A 291 -5.42 17.52 3.92
C VAL A 291 -6.73 16.76 3.99
N ARG A 292 -6.70 15.50 4.42
CA ARG A 292 -7.90 14.75 4.81
C ARG A 292 -8.20 15.04 6.28
N LEU A 293 -9.39 15.59 6.55
CA LEU A 293 -9.86 15.86 7.90
C LEU A 293 -10.28 14.57 8.64
N PRO A 294 -10.29 14.55 9.98
CA PRO A 294 -10.81 13.42 10.77
C PRO A 294 -12.29 13.10 10.46
N GLU A 295 -12.73 11.88 10.75
CA GLU A 295 -14.14 11.50 10.62
C GLU A 295 -15.03 12.31 11.57
N GLY A 296 -16.28 12.54 11.17
CA GLY A 296 -17.26 13.26 11.97
C GLY A 296 -17.00 14.77 12.10
N THR A 297 -16.06 15.32 11.32
CA THR A 297 -15.82 16.76 11.26
C THR A 297 -16.75 17.45 10.27
N ASP A 298 -17.16 18.67 10.60
CA ASP A 298 -17.91 19.56 9.70
C ASP A 298 -16.92 20.43 8.91
N ARG A 299 -16.58 19.98 7.70
CA ARG A 299 -15.62 20.68 6.83
C ARG A 299 -16.06 22.10 6.53
N ASP A 300 -17.35 22.34 6.31
CA ASP A 300 -17.85 23.66 5.92
C ASP A 300 -17.77 24.63 7.11
N ALA A 301 -18.04 24.15 8.33
CA ALA A 301 -17.80 24.92 9.55
C ALA A 301 -16.31 25.22 9.77
N ILE A 302 -15.41 24.28 9.47
CA ILE A 302 -13.97 24.48 9.54
C ILE A 302 -13.51 25.54 8.52
N VAL A 303 -14.00 25.48 7.28
CA VAL A 303 -13.72 26.49 6.25
C VAL A 303 -14.18 27.88 6.71
N ALA A 304 -15.38 27.99 7.28
CA ALA A 304 -15.89 29.25 7.82
C ALA A 304 -15.04 29.78 8.98
N ALA A 305 -14.57 28.91 9.87
CA ALA A 305 -13.68 29.27 10.97
C ALA A 305 -12.31 29.77 10.48
N LEU A 306 -11.72 29.11 9.49
CA LEU A 306 -10.48 29.57 8.85
C LEU A 306 -10.68 30.93 8.16
N ALA A 307 -11.80 31.12 7.45
CA ALA A 307 -12.12 32.38 6.79
C ALA A 307 -12.24 33.55 7.77
N ALA A 308 -12.79 33.33 8.96
CA ALA A 308 -12.87 34.35 10.03
C ALA A 308 -11.49 34.80 10.53
N GLU A 309 -10.44 33.99 10.32
CA GLU A 309 -9.04 34.33 10.59
C GLU A 309 -8.27 34.81 9.34
N GLU A 310 -8.99 35.17 8.27
CA GLU A 310 -8.45 35.59 6.96
C GLU A 310 -7.60 34.50 6.28
N ILE A 311 -7.93 33.21 6.50
CA ILE A 311 -7.29 32.05 5.89
C ILE A 311 -8.25 31.42 4.89
N GLY A 312 -7.90 31.47 3.61
CA GLY A 312 -8.67 30.82 2.55
C GLY A 312 -8.47 29.31 2.55
N ALA A 313 -9.56 28.56 2.37
CA ALA A 313 -9.54 27.11 2.23
C ALA A 313 -10.53 26.65 1.15
N GLY A 314 -10.31 25.47 0.59
CA GLY A 314 -11.17 24.88 -0.44
C GLY A 314 -11.32 23.37 -0.29
N ALA A 315 -11.99 22.73 -1.26
CA ALA A 315 -12.22 21.29 -1.26
C ALA A 315 -11.97 20.71 -2.65
N TYR A 316 -10.69 20.57 -3.03
CA TYR A 316 -10.31 19.93 -4.29
C TYR A 316 -10.14 18.41 -4.06
N PHE A 317 -11.02 17.50 -4.50
CA PHE A 317 -12.25 17.71 -5.27
C PHE A 317 -13.49 17.24 -4.51
N SER A 318 -14.37 18.19 -4.21
CA SER A 318 -15.70 17.96 -3.64
C SER A 318 -16.73 18.85 -4.34
N PRO A 319 -17.75 18.27 -5.01
CA PRO A 319 -17.94 16.83 -5.26
C PRO A 319 -16.83 16.22 -6.14
N HIS A 320 -16.50 14.94 -5.92
CA HIS A 320 -15.56 14.25 -6.80
C HIS A 320 -16.21 13.95 -8.17
N LEU A 321 -15.42 13.47 -9.14
CA LEU A 321 -15.85 13.42 -10.55
C LEU A 321 -17.15 12.64 -10.76
N GLY A 322 -17.29 11.46 -10.14
CA GLY A 322 -18.48 10.60 -10.25
C GLY A 322 -19.73 11.16 -9.58
N GLU A 323 -19.60 12.19 -8.73
CA GLU A 323 -20.73 12.86 -8.09
C GLU A 323 -21.33 13.99 -8.92
N GLN A 324 -20.57 14.53 -9.88
CA GLN A 324 -20.98 15.68 -10.69
C GLN A 324 -22.08 15.32 -11.68
N GLN A 325 -23.12 16.18 -11.75
CA GLN A 325 -24.32 15.92 -12.54
C GLN A 325 -24.04 15.58 -14.02
N TRP A 326 -23.18 16.37 -14.68
CA TRP A 326 -22.85 16.14 -16.08
C TRP A 326 -22.11 14.81 -16.28
N VAL A 327 -21.12 14.50 -15.43
CA VAL A 327 -20.38 13.22 -15.50
C VAL A 327 -21.34 12.04 -15.31
N ARG A 328 -22.25 12.12 -14.33
CA ARG A 328 -23.28 11.08 -14.11
C ARG A 328 -24.15 10.82 -15.34
N SER A 329 -24.33 11.81 -16.22
CA SER A 329 -25.14 11.68 -17.43
C SER A 329 -24.40 11.05 -18.62
N VAL A 330 -23.06 11.04 -18.63
CA VAL A 330 -22.26 10.58 -19.78
C VAL A 330 -21.27 9.46 -19.46
N ALA A 331 -20.94 9.23 -18.19
CA ALA A 331 -19.91 8.29 -17.77
C ALA A 331 -20.48 6.89 -17.48
N CYS A 332 -19.63 5.87 -17.62
CA CYS A 332 -19.87 4.56 -17.04
C CYS A 332 -19.42 4.58 -15.57
N LEU A 333 -20.35 4.63 -14.62
CA LEU A 333 -20.03 4.73 -13.21
C LEU A 333 -19.88 3.36 -12.54
N THR A 334 -18.89 3.26 -11.67
CA THR A 334 -18.72 2.16 -10.71
C THR A 334 -18.59 2.70 -9.29
N PRO A 335 -18.84 1.89 -8.25
CA PRO A 335 -18.67 2.35 -6.86
C PRO A 335 -17.23 2.84 -6.61
N THR A 336 -17.11 4.00 -5.94
CA THR A 336 -15.83 4.63 -5.60
C THR A 336 -15.75 5.02 -4.12
N PRO A 337 -15.96 4.07 -3.18
CA PRO A 337 -16.13 4.38 -1.76
C PRO A 337 -14.96 5.16 -1.14
N VAL A 338 -13.72 4.97 -1.61
CA VAL A 338 -12.58 5.74 -1.10
C VAL A 338 -12.65 7.19 -1.60
N ALA A 339 -12.94 7.40 -2.88
CA ALA A 339 -13.16 8.74 -3.42
C ALA A 339 -14.34 9.44 -2.73
N ASP A 340 -15.43 8.73 -2.44
CA ASP A 340 -16.59 9.27 -1.72
C ASP A 340 -16.19 9.76 -0.31
N ASP A 341 -15.38 8.99 0.43
CA ASP A 341 -14.88 9.39 1.76
C ASP A 341 -13.92 10.58 1.67
N LEU A 342 -12.93 10.49 0.78
CA LEU A 342 -11.94 11.55 0.58
C LEU A 342 -12.62 12.86 0.18
N SER A 343 -13.57 12.82 -0.76
CA SER A 343 -14.28 14.01 -1.22
C SER A 343 -15.01 14.73 -0.10
N ARG A 344 -15.65 13.99 0.82
CA ARG A 344 -16.35 14.57 1.97
C ARG A 344 -15.39 15.24 2.96
N ARG A 345 -14.14 14.78 3.03
CA ARG A 345 -13.19 15.13 4.09
C ARG A 345 -11.99 15.93 3.62
N ILE A 346 -11.82 16.12 2.32
CA ILE A 346 -10.67 16.83 1.77
C ILE A 346 -10.80 18.33 2.05
N LEU A 347 -9.71 18.92 2.54
CA LEU A 347 -9.53 20.34 2.76
C LEU A 347 -8.24 20.75 2.07
N SER A 348 -8.31 21.79 1.24
CA SER A 348 -7.17 22.39 0.57
C SER A 348 -6.78 23.65 1.33
N LEU A 349 -5.58 23.65 1.90
CA LEU A 349 -5.00 24.77 2.65
C LEU A 349 -4.15 25.66 1.73
N PRO A 350 -3.98 26.95 2.06
CA PRO A 350 -3.27 27.90 1.20
C PRO A 350 -1.78 27.53 1.10
N LEU A 351 -1.23 27.61 -0.10
CA LEU A 351 0.20 27.50 -0.34
C LEU A 351 0.54 28.36 -1.57
N THR A 352 1.16 29.52 -1.33
CA THR A 352 1.43 30.53 -2.37
C THR A 352 2.91 30.91 -2.41
N ASP A 353 3.36 31.58 -3.48
CA ASP A 353 4.77 31.95 -3.69
C ASP A 353 5.32 32.88 -2.59
N ALA A 354 4.43 33.63 -1.92
CA ALA A 354 4.78 34.59 -0.88
C ALA A 354 4.62 34.06 0.56
N MET A 355 4.23 32.79 0.73
CA MET A 355 4.09 32.17 2.05
C MET A 355 5.43 31.69 2.61
N THR A 356 5.50 31.71 3.94
CA THR A 356 6.65 31.25 4.73
C THR A 356 6.25 30.06 5.61
N ALA A 357 7.23 29.41 6.24
CA ALA A 357 6.98 28.36 7.22
C ALA A 357 6.13 28.87 8.42
N ALA A 358 6.31 30.14 8.82
CA ALA A 358 5.50 30.75 9.88
C ALA A 358 4.03 30.89 9.49
N ASP A 359 3.73 31.15 8.21
CA ASP A 359 2.36 31.18 7.70
C ASP A 359 1.72 29.79 7.76
N ALA A 360 2.46 28.73 7.43
CA ALA A 360 1.97 27.35 7.59
C ALA A 360 1.63 27.03 9.05
N HIS A 361 2.48 27.42 10.00
CA HIS A 361 2.20 27.24 11.44
C HIS A 361 0.96 28.01 11.90
N ARG A 362 0.74 29.22 11.38
CA ARG A 362 -0.49 29.98 11.66
C ARG A 362 -1.72 29.23 11.15
N VAL A 363 -1.65 28.68 9.94
CA VAL A 363 -2.76 27.93 9.35
C VAL A 363 -3.04 26.64 10.13
N THR A 364 -2.02 25.86 10.48
CA THR A 364 -2.22 24.62 11.25
C THR A 364 -2.72 24.89 12.67
N ALA A 365 -2.28 25.98 13.31
CA ALA A 365 -2.82 26.42 14.60
C ALA A 365 -4.31 26.83 14.51
N ALA A 366 -4.69 27.55 13.46
CA ALA A 366 -6.09 27.91 13.20
C ALA A 366 -6.95 26.66 12.93
N LEU A 367 -6.44 25.71 12.14
CA LEU A 367 -7.10 24.43 11.89
C LEU A 367 -7.28 23.63 13.19
N ALA A 368 -6.28 23.58 14.07
CA ALA A 368 -6.39 22.91 15.37
C ALA A 368 -7.49 23.51 16.25
N ARG A 369 -7.61 24.86 16.28
CA ARG A 369 -8.69 25.55 17.00
C ARG A 369 -10.05 25.22 16.40
N ALA A 370 -10.19 25.26 15.07
CA ALA A 370 -11.43 24.95 14.37
C ALA A 370 -11.90 23.51 14.64
N LEU A 371 -10.97 22.54 14.60
CA LEU A 371 -11.26 21.14 14.93
C LEU A 371 -11.74 20.96 16.37
N THR A 372 -11.10 21.65 17.32
CA THR A 372 -11.46 21.59 18.74
C THR A 372 -12.86 22.16 18.99
N ALA A 373 -13.19 23.29 18.35
CA ALA A 373 -14.50 23.92 18.44
C ALA A 373 -15.62 23.06 17.83
N CYS A 374 -15.34 22.35 16.74
CA CYS A 374 -16.33 21.44 16.15
C CYS A 374 -16.55 20.19 17.02
N ALA A 375 -15.50 19.67 17.66
CA ALA A 375 -15.59 18.51 18.55
C ALA A 375 -16.33 18.79 19.87
N SER A 376 -16.44 20.04 20.31
CA SER A 376 -17.25 20.44 21.47
C SER A 376 -18.74 20.56 21.10
N ILE A 377 -19.06 21.02 19.88
CA ILE A 377 -20.43 21.12 19.37
C ILE A 377 -21.03 19.74 19.08
N ALA A 378 -20.25 18.81 18.53
CA ALA A 378 -20.70 17.43 18.26
C ALA A 378 -21.06 16.67 19.54
N ARG A 379 -20.40 16.96 20.67
CA ARG A 379 -20.71 16.38 21.99
C ARG A 379 -21.97 16.97 22.64
N GLY A 380 -22.45 18.13 22.18
CA GLY A 380 -23.69 18.78 22.66
C GLY A 380 -24.97 18.32 21.95
N ARG A 381 -24.88 17.64 20.79
CA ARG A 381 -26.03 17.11 20.04
C ARG A 381 -26.18 15.61 20.26
N GLY A 382 -26.62 15.24 21.46
CA GLY A 382 -26.98 13.87 21.80
C GLY A 382 -28.42 13.49 21.40
N ARG A 383 -28.55 12.34 20.75
CA ARG A 383 -29.72 11.42 20.66
C ARG A 383 -30.98 11.89 19.90
N GLY A 384 -31.17 11.29 18.72
CA GLY A 384 -32.46 11.09 18.04
C GLY A 384 -32.63 9.62 17.59
N PRO A 385 -33.85 9.10 17.38
CA PRO A 385 -34.26 7.79 17.88
C PRO A 385 -33.89 6.59 16.99
N ARG A 386 -33.69 5.46 17.67
CA ARG A 386 -33.50 4.11 17.11
C ARG A 386 -34.70 3.72 16.23
N GLY A 387 -34.47 3.61 14.93
CA GLY A 387 -35.39 3.01 13.97
C GLY A 387 -35.55 1.51 14.24
N ARG A 388 -36.80 1.08 14.37
CA ARG A 388 -37.23 -0.30 14.62
C ARG A 388 -36.75 -1.26 13.53
N SER A 389 -36.32 -2.43 13.98
CA SER A 389 -36.06 -3.63 13.18
C SER A 389 -37.28 -4.05 12.36
N GLY A 390 -37.18 -3.96 11.04
CA GLY A 390 -38.05 -4.68 10.12
C GLY A 390 -37.55 -6.12 9.98
N LEU A 391 -38.39 -7.08 10.35
CA LEU A 391 -38.21 -8.51 10.10
C LEU A 391 -38.09 -8.74 8.59
N GLY A 392 -36.92 -9.23 8.16
CA GLY A 392 -36.70 -9.67 6.78
C GLY A 392 -37.45 -10.96 6.50
N ALA A 393 -38.15 -11.00 5.36
CA ALA A 393 -38.75 -12.21 4.80
C ALA A 393 -37.67 -13.26 4.47
N PRO A 394 -37.95 -14.56 4.63
CA PRO A 394 -36.99 -15.60 4.27
C PRO A 394 -37.00 -15.80 2.75
N VAL A 395 -35.84 -15.60 2.11
CA VAL A 395 -35.59 -16.08 0.76
C VAL A 395 -35.45 -17.60 0.84
N SER A 396 -36.43 -18.31 0.29
CA SER A 396 -36.44 -19.76 0.15
C SER A 396 -35.44 -20.20 -0.93
N GLY A 397 -34.30 -20.72 -0.50
CA GLY A 397 -33.39 -21.50 -1.33
C GLY A 397 -32.66 -22.51 -0.44
N ARG A 398 -32.54 -23.76 -0.87
CA ARG A 398 -31.70 -24.74 -0.15
C ARG A 398 -30.29 -24.13 0.01
N PRO A 399 -29.70 -24.11 1.21
CA PRO A 399 -28.37 -23.56 1.40
C PRO A 399 -27.37 -24.35 0.55
N MET A 400 -26.62 -23.64 -0.30
CA MET A 400 -25.49 -24.23 -1.03
C MET A 400 -24.50 -24.77 0.00
N ILE A 401 -24.24 -26.07 -0.04
CA ILE A 401 -23.24 -26.72 0.83
C ILE A 401 -21.90 -26.63 0.08
N HIS A 402 -20.94 -25.93 0.68
CA HIS A 402 -19.58 -25.89 0.17
C HIS A 402 -18.83 -27.17 0.59
N ASP A 403 -17.94 -27.67 -0.25
CA ASP A 403 -17.02 -28.72 0.15
C ASP A 403 -16.01 -28.18 1.16
N THR A 404 -15.55 -26.94 0.94
CA THR A 404 -14.56 -26.31 1.81
C THR A 404 -14.81 -24.81 1.92
N ILE A 405 -14.76 -24.27 3.15
CA ILE A 405 -14.62 -22.82 3.38
C ILE A 405 -13.22 -22.53 3.91
N VAL A 406 -12.47 -21.68 3.20
CA VAL A 406 -11.20 -21.10 3.66
C VAL A 406 -11.51 -19.77 4.33
N ILE A 407 -11.08 -19.61 5.58
CA ILE A 407 -11.33 -18.44 6.41
C ILE A 407 -10.02 -17.68 6.57
N GLY A 408 -9.95 -16.50 5.95
CA GLY A 408 -8.74 -15.71 5.81
C GLY A 408 -8.14 -15.87 4.40
N GLY A 409 -8.01 -14.75 3.71
CA GLY A 409 -7.43 -14.56 2.39
C GLY A 409 -6.06 -13.87 2.40
N GLY A 410 -5.44 -13.72 3.57
CA GLY A 410 -4.06 -13.23 3.68
C GLY A 410 -3.00 -14.23 3.18
N PRO A 411 -1.71 -14.02 3.48
CA PRO A 411 -0.62 -14.81 2.89
C PRO A 411 -0.73 -16.32 3.11
N ALA A 412 -1.23 -16.74 4.27
CA ALA A 412 -1.43 -18.16 4.57
C ALA A 412 -2.65 -18.76 3.85
N GLY A 413 -3.72 -17.99 3.70
CA GLY A 413 -4.93 -18.40 2.99
C GLY A 413 -4.67 -18.55 1.50
N THR A 414 -3.98 -17.58 0.90
CA THR A 414 -3.54 -17.66 -0.50
C THR A 414 -2.47 -18.72 -0.70
N ALA A 415 -1.61 -18.99 0.30
CA ALA A 415 -0.57 -20.02 0.19
C ALA A 415 -1.13 -21.43 -0.06
N LEU A 416 -2.25 -21.80 0.56
CA LEU A 416 -2.95 -23.06 0.26
C LEU A 416 -3.31 -23.15 -1.23
N LEU A 417 -3.84 -22.07 -1.78
CA LEU A 417 -4.26 -21.98 -3.18
C LEU A 417 -3.04 -22.01 -4.11
N THR A 418 -1.96 -21.31 -3.75
CA THR A 418 -0.67 -21.38 -4.47
C THR A 418 -0.14 -22.80 -4.49
N ALA A 419 -0.18 -23.54 -3.37
CA ALA A 419 0.26 -24.93 -3.32
C ALA A 419 -0.59 -25.84 -4.23
N ALA A 420 -1.92 -25.65 -4.22
CA ALA A 420 -2.81 -26.35 -5.13
C ALA A 420 -2.51 -26.02 -6.60
N ALA A 421 -2.24 -24.74 -6.90
CA ALA A 421 -2.00 -24.23 -8.24
C ALA A 421 -0.69 -24.78 -8.82
N LYS A 422 0.40 -24.74 -8.05
CA LYS A 422 1.72 -25.29 -8.41
C LYS A 422 1.67 -26.75 -8.81
N ALA A 423 0.76 -27.51 -8.21
CA ALA A 423 0.64 -28.93 -8.43
C ALA A 423 -0.56 -29.30 -9.33
N GLY A 424 -1.14 -28.33 -10.05
CA GLY A 424 -2.22 -28.55 -11.00
C GLY A 424 -3.57 -28.96 -10.39
N LEU A 425 -3.73 -28.83 -9.07
CA LEU A 425 -4.93 -29.25 -8.34
C LEU A 425 -5.91 -28.10 -8.03
N LEU A 426 -5.54 -26.84 -8.29
CA LEU A 426 -6.40 -25.69 -8.00
C LEU A 426 -7.79 -25.78 -8.67
N PRO A 427 -7.94 -26.21 -9.94
CA PRO A 427 -9.26 -26.38 -10.55
C PRO A 427 -10.13 -27.42 -9.83
N ALA A 428 -9.53 -28.52 -9.35
CA ALA A 428 -10.25 -29.54 -8.60
C ALA A 428 -10.67 -29.04 -7.21
N LEU A 429 -9.77 -28.32 -6.54
CA LEU A 429 -10.04 -27.72 -5.23
C LEU A 429 -11.10 -26.62 -5.30
N ALA A 430 -11.06 -25.77 -6.33
CA ALA A 430 -11.91 -24.60 -6.49
C ALA A 430 -13.40 -24.95 -6.66
N ARG A 431 -13.72 -26.09 -7.26
CA ARG A 431 -15.10 -26.61 -7.28
C ARG A 431 -15.57 -26.85 -5.85
N GLY A 432 -16.66 -26.20 -5.45
CA GLY A 432 -17.18 -26.31 -4.07
C GLY A 432 -16.40 -25.52 -3.01
N LEU A 433 -15.40 -24.71 -3.41
CA LEU A 433 -14.64 -23.85 -2.49
C LEU A 433 -15.37 -22.53 -2.26
N ALA A 434 -15.38 -22.05 -1.01
CA ALA A 434 -15.64 -20.66 -0.68
C ALA A 434 -14.45 -20.08 0.10
N ILE A 435 -14.04 -18.87 -0.24
CA ILE A 435 -13.00 -18.13 0.48
C ILE A 435 -13.66 -16.93 1.13
N VAL A 436 -13.43 -16.75 2.43
CA VAL A 436 -13.96 -15.65 3.22
C VAL A 436 -12.78 -14.78 3.67
N GLU A 437 -12.76 -13.52 3.25
CA GLU A 437 -11.74 -12.55 3.62
C GLU A 437 -12.39 -11.28 4.15
N ARG A 438 -11.95 -10.84 5.34
CA ARG A 438 -12.49 -9.64 5.98
C ARG A 438 -12.07 -8.37 5.26
N GLY A 439 -10.84 -8.35 4.76
CA GLY A 439 -10.30 -7.29 3.94
C GLY A 439 -10.93 -7.25 2.55
N PRO A 440 -10.61 -6.21 1.78
CA PRO A 440 -11.23 -5.98 0.49
C PRO A 440 -10.71 -6.91 -0.62
N ALA A 441 -9.61 -7.65 -0.42
CA ALA A 441 -9.00 -8.58 -1.37
C ALA A 441 -8.23 -9.70 -0.66
N LEU A 442 -7.94 -10.77 -1.41
CA LEU A 442 -6.95 -11.78 -1.04
C LEU A 442 -5.54 -11.25 -1.34
N GLY A 443 -4.53 -11.69 -0.59
CA GLY A 443 -3.14 -11.34 -0.89
C GLY A 443 -2.27 -11.14 0.35
N ALA A 444 -1.67 -9.95 0.46
CA ALA A 444 -0.67 -9.62 1.47
C ALA A 444 -1.23 -9.57 2.90
N GLY A 445 -2.53 -9.36 3.06
CA GLY A 445 -3.14 -9.10 4.37
C GLY A 445 -2.45 -7.90 5.04
N THR A 446 -1.90 -8.09 6.24
CA THR A 446 -1.17 -7.02 6.95
C THR A 446 0.33 -7.00 6.65
N LEU A 447 0.86 -7.94 5.86
CA LEU A 447 2.31 -8.11 5.67
C LEU A 447 2.98 -6.88 5.03
N GLY A 448 2.29 -6.25 4.07
CA GLY A 448 2.78 -5.03 3.41
C GLY A 448 2.90 -3.81 4.34
N GLY A 449 2.30 -3.85 5.53
CA GLY A 449 2.36 -2.77 6.53
C GLY A 449 3.57 -2.82 7.46
N TYR A 450 4.47 -3.79 7.29
CA TYR A 450 5.67 -3.93 8.12
C TYR A 450 6.88 -3.25 7.47
N ALA A 451 7.57 -2.40 8.23
CA ALA A 451 8.71 -1.60 7.79
C ALA A 451 10.04 -2.33 8.00
N ILE A 452 10.09 -3.61 7.62
CA ILE A 452 11.24 -4.49 7.85
C ILE A 452 11.56 -5.31 6.60
N THR A 453 12.78 -5.83 6.57
CA THR A 453 13.21 -6.81 5.58
C THR A 453 12.74 -8.20 5.98
N SER A 454 12.32 -9.00 4.99
CA SER A 454 11.93 -10.39 5.15
C SER A 454 13.08 -11.26 5.66
N ASP A 455 12.72 -12.34 6.36
CA ASP A 455 13.61 -13.44 6.72
C ASP A 455 13.81 -14.48 5.59
N SER A 456 13.27 -14.16 4.40
CA SER A 456 13.25 -14.98 3.20
C SER A 456 13.88 -14.21 2.03
N SER A 457 14.54 -14.91 1.11
CA SER A 457 15.16 -14.29 -0.07
C SER A 457 14.12 -13.85 -1.11
N ALA A 458 14.51 -12.98 -2.04
CA ALA A 458 13.66 -12.62 -3.19
C ALA A 458 13.21 -13.86 -3.97
N ASP A 459 14.13 -14.79 -4.23
CA ASP A 459 13.85 -16.04 -4.93
C ASP A 459 12.78 -16.88 -4.23
N THR A 460 12.79 -16.90 -2.90
CA THR A 460 11.80 -17.62 -2.10
C THR A 460 10.39 -17.15 -2.43
N PHE A 461 10.17 -15.83 -2.54
CA PHE A 461 8.86 -15.27 -2.92
C PHE A 461 8.55 -15.47 -4.41
N LEU A 462 9.53 -15.31 -5.28
CA LEU A 462 9.35 -15.44 -6.74
C LEU A 462 9.02 -16.88 -7.15
N THR A 463 9.39 -17.89 -6.36
CA THR A 463 8.96 -19.28 -6.61
C THR A 463 7.45 -19.48 -6.54
N ALA A 464 6.68 -18.53 -5.99
CA ALA A 464 5.22 -18.60 -5.98
C ALA A 464 4.61 -18.38 -7.37
N ILE A 465 5.35 -17.74 -8.28
CA ILE A 465 4.90 -17.34 -9.62
C ILE A 465 5.79 -17.90 -10.75
N ALA A 466 7.04 -18.24 -10.46
CA ALA A 466 7.97 -18.79 -11.43
C ALA A 466 7.58 -20.22 -11.85
N ASP A 467 7.80 -20.54 -13.14
CA ASP A 467 7.60 -21.87 -13.74
C ASP A 467 6.24 -22.50 -13.42
N HIS A 468 5.20 -21.66 -13.33
CA HIS A 468 3.91 -22.06 -12.82
C HIS A 468 3.06 -22.74 -13.92
N PRO A 469 2.40 -23.90 -13.65
CA PRO A 469 1.63 -24.63 -14.68
C PRO A 469 0.39 -23.88 -15.17
N GLN A 470 -0.10 -22.92 -14.40
CA GLN A 470 -1.17 -22.00 -14.81
C GLN A 470 -0.59 -20.72 -15.42
N ALA A 471 -0.89 -20.49 -16.70
CA ALA A 471 -0.35 -19.36 -17.46
C ALA A 471 -0.69 -18.00 -16.84
N GLU A 472 -1.88 -17.84 -16.23
CA GLU A 472 -2.29 -16.57 -15.62
C GLU A 472 -1.46 -16.21 -14.39
N ILE A 473 -0.95 -17.21 -13.66
CA ILE A 473 -0.06 -17.02 -12.50
C ILE A 473 1.38 -16.85 -12.98
N ALA A 474 1.83 -17.63 -13.97
CA ALA A 474 3.16 -17.48 -14.57
C ALA A 474 3.39 -16.07 -15.16
N ALA A 475 2.35 -15.48 -15.76
CA ALA A 475 2.38 -14.12 -16.29
C ALA A 475 2.65 -13.03 -15.23
N LEU A 476 2.58 -13.35 -13.94
CA LEU A 476 2.98 -12.42 -12.89
C LEU A 476 4.50 -12.21 -12.84
N ALA A 477 5.32 -13.05 -13.49
CA ALA A 477 6.76 -12.87 -13.58
C ALA A 477 7.13 -11.50 -14.18
N ASP A 478 6.35 -11.04 -15.15
CA ASP A 478 6.54 -9.74 -15.83
C ASP A 478 5.80 -8.58 -15.12
N HIS A 479 5.14 -8.85 -14.00
CA HIS A 479 4.38 -7.84 -13.26
C HIS A 479 5.33 -6.87 -12.53
N PRO A 480 5.07 -5.55 -12.48
CA PRO A 480 5.93 -4.59 -11.80
C PRO A 480 6.24 -4.96 -10.33
N ALA A 481 5.27 -5.55 -9.63
CA ALA A 481 5.49 -6.02 -8.26
C ALA A 481 6.51 -7.16 -8.16
N ALA A 482 6.55 -8.07 -9.15
CA ALA A 482 7.56 -9.12 -9.23
C ALA A 482 8.94 -8.53 -9.55
N HIS A 483 9.03 -7.55 -10.44
CA HIS A 483 10.28 -6.84 -10.72
C HIS A 483 10.83 -6.11 -9.49
N ARG A 484 9.97 -5.45 -8.69
CA ARG A 484 10.37 -4.83 -7.42
C ARG A 484 10.98 -5.85 -6.45
N VAL A 485 10.37 -7.03 -6.32
CA VAL A 485 10.94 -8.12 -5.50
C VAL A 485 12.26 -8.64 -6.12
N ALA A 486 12.32 -8.80 -7.45
CA ALA A 486 13.50 -9.29 -8.15
C ALA A 486 14.70 -8.33 -8.07
N ALA A 487 14.47 -7.01 -7.94
CA ALA A 487 15.53 -6.03 -7.71
C ALA A 487 16.33 -6.29 -6.42
N HIS A 488 15.77 -7.06 -5.48
CA HIS A 488 16.41 -7.42 -4.21
C HIS A 488 17.11 -8.80 -4.24
N ARG A 489 17.28 -9.45 -5.40
CA ARG A 489 18.00 -10.75 -5.49
C ARG A 489 19.42 -10.72 -4.94
N ALA A 490 20.10 -9.57 -5.06
CA ALA A 490 21.44 -9.38 -4.51
C ALA A 490 21.47 -8.92 -3.03
N SER A 491 20.30 -8.71 -2.41
CA SER A 491 20.18 -8.23 -1.02
C SER A 491 20.03 -9.40 -0.04
N LEU A 492 20.35 -9.16 1.24
CA LEU A 492 20.14 -10.11 2.36
C LEU A 492 18.65 -10.27 2.74
N GLY A 493 17.71 -10.13 1.81
CA GLY A 493 16.26 -10.16 2.02
C GLY A 493 15.54 -9.05 1.25
N VAL A 494 14.21 -9.03 1.35
CA VAL A 494 13.34 -8.10 0.59
C VAL A 494 12.50 -7.27 1.56
N PRO A 495 12.35 -5.94 1.36
CA PRO A 495 11.38 -5.16 2.12
C PRO A 495 9.98 -5.77 2.05
N LEU A 496 9.34 -6.00 3.20
CA LEU A 496 8.01 -6.62 3.24
C LEU A 496 6.94 -5.76 2.55
N THR A 497 7.14 -4.44 2.45
CA THR A 497 6.33 -3.52 1.64
C THR A 497 6.34 -3.90 0.16
N ALA A 498 7.51 -4.25 -0.40
CA ALA A 498 7.64 -4.70 -1.79
C ALA A 498 7.03 -6.10 -2.00
N VAL A 499 7.25 -7.01 -1.04
CA VAL A 499 6.64 -8.35 -1.04
C VAL A 499 5.12 -8.26 -1.01
N GLY A 500 4.56 -7.32 -0.23
CA GLY A 500 3.11 -7.09 -0.14
C GLY A 500 2.48 -6.90 -1.52
N GLY A 501 3.05 -6.01 -2.34
CA GLY A 501 2.54 -5.78 -3.70
C GLY A 501 2.56 -7.02 -4.59
N LEU A 502 3.54 -7.93 -4.43
CA LEU A 502 3.58 -9.20 -5.16
C LEU A 502 2.49 -10.16 -4.67
N LEU A 503 2.29 -10.25 -3.35
CA LEU A 503 1.27 -11.12 -2.77
C LEU A 503 -0.15 -10.65 -3.09
N ASP A 504 -0.39 -9.34 -3.20
CA ASP A 504 -1.67 -8.80 -3.65
C ASP A 504 -1.96 -9.16 -5.11
N ALA A 505 -0.96 -8.99 -5.99
CA ALA A 505 -1.09 -9.40 -7.40
C ALA A 505 -1.36 -10.90 -7.55
N LEU A 506 -0.68 -11.73 -6.75
CA LEU A 506 -0.91 -13.17 -6.70
C LEU A 506 -2.31 -13.53 -6.14
N GLY A 507 -2.73 -12.87 -5.05
CA GLY A 507 -4.04 -13.07 -4.44
C GLY A 507 -5.18 -12.75 -5.41
N ASP A 508 -5.06 -11.65 -6.16
CA ASP A 508 -5.99 -11.27 -7.20
C ASP A 508 -6.10 -12.32 -8.32
N ARG A 509 -4.97 -12.90 -8.77
CA ARG A 509 -4.99 -13.97 -9.77
C ARG A 509 -5.59 -15.26 -9.24
N LEU A 510 -5.25 -15.66 -8.01
CA LEU A 510 -5.84 -16.84 -7.37
C LEU A 510 -7.35 -16.69 -7.20
N ALA A 511 -7.84 -15.52 -6.79
CA ALA A 511 -9.27 -15.24 -6.69
C ALA A 511 -9.98 -15.41 -8.04
N GLN A 512 -9.38 -14.92 -9.13
CA GLN A 512 -9.91 -15.07 -10.49
C GLN A 512 -9.98 -16.53 -10.92
N VAL A 513 -8.91 -17.30 -10.70
CA VAL A 513 -8.88 -18.73 -11.04
C VAL A 513 -9.93 -19.50 -10.23
N VAL A 514 -10.07 -19.22 -8.93
CA VAL A 514 -11.09 -19.85 -8.09
C VAL A 514 -12.51 -19.53 -8.61
N ALA A 515 -12.79 -18.26 -8.90
CA ALA A 515 -14.10 -17.84 -9.42
C ALA A 515 -14.41 -18.47 -10.79
N ALA A 516 -13.43 -18.52 -11.71
CA ALA A 516 -13.58 -19.12 -13.03
C ALA A 516 -13.87 -20.63 -12.98
N GLN A 517 -13.48 -21.30 -11.90
CA GLN A 517 -13.70 -22.73 -11.67
C GLN A 517 -14.93 -23.03 -10.80
N GLY A 518 -15.81 -22.04 -10.61
CA GLY A 518 -17.08 -22.17 -9.87
C GLY A 518 -16.95 -22.04 -8.35
N GLY A 519 -15.78 -21.64 -7.84
CA GLY A 519 -15.59 -21.29 -6.44
C GLY A 519 -16.14 -19.90 -6.10
N THR A 520 -16.38 -19.65 -4.83
CA THR A 520 -16.88 -18.35 -4.33
C THR A 520 -15.76 -17.60 -3.58
N VAL A 521 -15.63 -16.30 -3.83
CA VAL A 521 -14.71 -15.42 -3.09
C VAL A 521 -15.51 -14.29 -2.46
N LEU A 522 -15.56 -14.26 -1.13
CA LEU A 522 -16.31 -13.31 -0.32
C LEU A 522 -15.33 -12.37 0.40
N THR A 523 -15.02 -11.22 -0.22
CA THR A 523 -14.22 -10.15 0.41
C THR A 523 -15.10 -9.19 1.20
N GLY A 524 -14.56 -8.50 2.20
CA GLY A 524 -15.35 -7.68 3.12
C GLY A 524 -16.21 -8.48 4.11
N HIS A 525 -15.96 -9.79 4.24
CA HIS A 525 -16.76 -10.70 5.05
C HIS A 525 -15.94 -11.26 6.22
N GLU A 526 -16.41 -11.12 7.45
CA GLU A 526 -15.77 -11.67 8.63
C GLU A 526 -16.43 -12.97 9.06
N ALA A 527 -15.66 -14.05 9.22
CA ALA A 527 -16.16 -15.25 9.88
C ALA A 527 -16.15 -15.02 11.41
N VAL A 528 -17.35 -15.05 12.01
CA VAL A 528 -17.56 -14.74 13.43
C VAL A 528 -17.46 -16.00 14.28
N SER A 529 -18.12 -17.09 13.87
CA SER A 529 -18.02 -18.39 14.53
C SER A 529 -18.32 -19.55 13.57
N ALA A 530 -17.90 -20.76 13.93
CA ALA A 530 -18.25 -22.00 13.25
C ALA A 530 -18.85 -23.01 14.23
N ARG A 531 -20.03 -23.54 13.88
CA ARG A 531 -20.75 -24.53 14.68
C ARG A 531 -20.87 -25.84 13.93
N ARG A 532 -20.62 -26.97 14.59
CA ARG A 532 -20.90 -28.28 13.99
C ARG A 532 -22.36 -28.66 14.21
N GLY A 533 -23.10 -28.83 13.13
CA GLY A 533 -24.49 -29.28 13.15
C GLY A 533 -24.61 -30.77 13.50
N GLY A 534 -25.82 -31.21 13.86
CA GLY A 534 -26.12 -32.63 14.06
C GLY A 534 -26.07 -33.47 12.78
N ASP A 535 -26.05 -32.80 11.62
CA ASP A 535 -25.81 -33.37 10.29
C ASP A 535 -24.32 -33.61 9.98
N GLY A 536 -23.43 -33.26 10.90
CA GLY A 536 -21.99 -33.38 10.75
C GLY A 536 -21.33 -32.26 9.94
N LEU A 537 -22.11 -31.28 9.44
CA LEU A 537 -21.63 -30.14 8.66
C LEU A 537 -21.24 -28.96 9.55
N TRP A 538 -20.41 -28.08 9.02
CA TRP A 538 -20.02 -26.83 9.66
C TRP A 538 -20.88 -25.67 9.18
N HIS A 539 -21.56 -25.02 10.12
CA HIS A 539 -22.31 -23.79 9.92
C HIS A 539 -21.43 -22.61 10.32
N VAL A 540 -20.92 -21.88 9.34
CA VAL A 540 -20.07 -20.70 9.55
C VAL A 540 -20.94 -19.45 9.52
N ARG A 541 -20.98 -18.74 10.64
CA ARG A 541 -21.61 -17.43 10.73
C ARG A 541 -20.66 -16.37 10.20
N LEU A 542 -21.08 -15.68 9.17
CA LEU A 542 -20.36 -14.61 8.50
C LEU A 542 -21.05 -13.27 8.75
N ARG A 543 -20.28 -12.22 8.95
CA ARG A 543 -20.76 -10.83 8.98
C ARG A 543 -20.33 -10.11 7.71
N GLY A 544 -21.30 -9.59 6.98
CA GLY A 544 -21.06 -8.85 5.73
C GLY A 544 -20.66 -7.39 5.95
N PRO A 545 -20.29 -6.67 4.86
CA PRO A 545 -19.95 -5.25 4.90
C PRO A 545 -21.08 -4.34 5.39
N ASP A 546 -22.33 -4.79 5.26
CA ASP A 546 -23.53 -4.11 5.73
C ASP A 546 -23.83 -4.35 7.22
N GLY A 547 -22.95 -5.09 7.91
CA GLY A 547 -23.09 -5.47 9.31
C GLY A 547 -24.07 -6.62 9.56
N ARG A 548 -24.65 -7.22 8.51
CA ARG A 548 -25.62 -8.32 8.66
C ARG A 548 -24.94 -9.67 8.76
N ASP A 549 -25.45 -10.51 9.66
CA ASP A 549 -25.00 -11.88 9.81
C ASP A 549 -25.73 -12.81 8.81
N HIS A 550 -24.99 -13.73 8.20
CA HIS A 550 -25.51 -14.80 7.36
C HIS A 550 -24.75 -16.10 7.62
N VAL A 551 -25.37 -17.24 7.30
CA VAL A 551 -24.76 -18.55 7.50
C VAL A 551 -24.35 -19.16 6.17
N ARG A 552 -23.17 -19.77 6.14
CA ARG A 552 -22.70 -20.67 5.07
C ARG A 552 -22.45 -22.05 5.65
N VAL A 553 -22.74 -23.08 4.87
CA VAL A 553 -22.60 -24.47 5.31
C VAL A 553 -21.45 -25.11 4.54
N ALA A 554 -20.57 -25.84 5.22
CA ALA A 554 -19.45 -26.52 4.60
C ALA A 554 -19.16 -27.89 5.23
N ARG A 555 -18.53 -28.77 4.45
CA ARG A 555 -18.05 -30.07 4.95
C ARG A 555 -16.73 -29.91 5.72
N SER A 556 -15.82 -29.10 5.18
CA SER A 556 -14.50 -28.85 5.77
C SER A 556 -14.20 -27.36 5.87
N LEU A 557 -13.34 -26.99 6.82
CA LEU A 557 -12.89 -25.62 7.06
C LEU A 557 -11.37 -25.54 7.02
N VAL A 558 -10.84 -24.42 6.53
CA VAL A 558 -9.43 -24.06 6.69
C VAL A 558 -9.34 -22.71 7.40
N VAL A 559 -8.73 -22.68 8.57
CA VAL A 559 -8.53 -21.47 9.38
C VAL A 559 -7.15 -20.88 9.06
N ALA A 560 -7.14 -19.77 8.33
CA ALA A 560 -5.97 -19.04 7.85
C ALA A 560 -6.01 -17.55 8.25
N THR A 561 -6.50 -17.27 9.46
CA THR A 561 -6.81 -15.94 9.99
C THR A 561 -5.60 -15.14 10.50
N GLY A 562 -4.39 -15.70 10.35
CA GLY A 562 -3.13 -15.05 10.74
C GLY A 562 -2.87 -15.00 12.24
N GLY A 563 -1.83 -14.27 12.62
CA GLY A 563 -1.35 -14.15 14.00
C GLY A 563 -1.49 -12.74 14.57
N HIS A 564 -1.40 -12.63 15.90
CA HIS A 564 -1.34 -11.35 16.62
C HIS A 564 -0.61 -11.51 17.96
N GLN A 565 -0.24 -10.38 18.59
CA GLN A 565 0.27 -10.35 19.96
C GLN A 565 -0.84 -9.85 20.90
N PRO A 566 -1.51 -10.73 21.67
CA PRO A 566 -2.59 -10.33 22.57
C PRO A 566 -2.06 -9.52 23.78
N ILE A 567 -2.70 -8.38 24.08
CA ILE A 567 -2.29 -7.45 25.15
C ILE A 567 -2.55 -8.05 26.55
N ASP A 568 -3.70 -8.68 26.74
CA ASP A 568 -4.10 -9.41 27.94
C ASP A 568 -3.12 -10.53 28.33
N ARG A 569 -2.39 -11.06 27.36
CA ARG A 569 -1.33 -12.03 27.65
C ARG A 569 -0.06 -11.35 28.13
N LEU A 570 0.27 -10.16 27.63
CA LEU A 570 1.47 -9.45 28.06
C LEU A 570 1.42 -9.12 29.56
N THR A 571 0.25 -8.83 30.10
CA THR A 571 0.07 -8.58 31.54
C THR A 571 0.33 -9.81 32.41
N THR A 572 0.25 -11.03 31.84
CA THR A 572 0.46 -12.29 32.58
C THR A 572 1.83 -12.93 32.32
N GLN A 573 2.58 -12.48 31.31
CA GLN A 573 3.92 -13.01 31.02
C GLN A 573 4.92 -12.58 32.09
N ARG A 574 5.75 -13.52 32.54
CA ARG A 574 6.78 -13.28 33.57
C ARG A 574 8.17 -13.19 32.95
N ILE A 575 9.00 -12.28 33.44
CA ILE A 575 10.45 -12.23 33.19
C ILE A 575 11.12 -12.47 34.53
N ALA A 576 11.98 -13.48 34.59
CA ALA A 576 12.69 -13.84 35.81
C ALA A 576 11.72 -13.85 37.01
N GLY A 577 10.69 -14.69 36.94
CA GLY A 577 9.73 -14.85 38.03
C GLY A 577 8.78 -13.68 38.29
N VAL A 578 8.89 -12.51 37.64
CA VAL A 578 8.01 -11.34 37.91
C VAL A 578 7.19 -10.98 36.67
N PRO A 579 5.89 -10.65 36.78
CA PRO A 579 5.11 -10.17 35.64
C PRO A 579 5.79 -8.97 34.96
N ILE A 580 5.90 -9.02 33.63
CA ILE A 580 6.57 -7.98 32.83
C ILE A 580 5.87 -6.63 32.95
N ALA A 581 4.54 -6.63 33.07
CA ALA A 581 3.76 -5.41 33.27
C ALA A 581 4.16 -4.69 34.57
N ASP A 582 4.38 -5.45 35.65
CA ASP A 582 4.81 -4.91 36.95
C ASP A 582 6.23 -4.34 36.91
N LEU A 583 7.11 -4.95 36.11
CA LEU A 583 8.48 -4.45 35.93
C LEU A 583 8.55 -3.21 35.01
N ALA A 584 7.71 -3.18 33.97
CA ALA A 584 7.76 -2.17 32.91
C ALA A 584 6.94 -0.92 33.24
N ASP A 585 5.90 -0.99 34.08
CA ASP A 585 5.15 0.16 34.61
C ASP A 585 4.79 1.23 33.55
N GLY A 586 3.98 0.84 32.56
CA GLY A 586 3.54 1.74 31.47
C GLY A 586 4.55 1.95 30.33
N ARG A 587 5.79 1.45 30.44
CA ARG A 587 6.83 1.53 29.38
C ARG A 587 6.81 0.34 28.41
N LEU A 588 5.77 -0.49 28.47
CA LEU A 588 5.68 -1.74 27.73
C LEU A 588 5.10 -1.51 26.33
N VAL A 589 5.86 -1.91 25.31
CA VAL A 589 5.49 -1.82 23.89
C VAL A 589 5.54 -3.22 23.27
N GLN A 590 4.66 -3.50 22.32
CA GLN A 590 4.66 -4.75 21.57
C GLN A 590 5.64 -4.69 20.40
N SER A 591 6.42 -5.74 20.16
CA SER A 591 7.30 -5.78 18.99
C SER A 591 6.51 -5.62 17.69
N ASP A 592 5.28 -6.14 17.61
CA ASP A 592 4.41 -5.96 16.44
C ASP A 592 4.16 -4.48 16.09
N ALA A 593 4.00 -3.62 17.09
CA ALA A 593 3.82 -2.18 16.90
C ALA A 593 5.11 -1.52 16.40
N VAL A 594 6.27 -1.93 16.91
CA VAL A 594 7.58 -1.39 16.52
C VAL A 594 7.95 -1.76 15.08
N LEU A 595 7.57 -2.96 14.63
CA LEU A 595 7.94 -3.48 13.32
C LEU A 595 7.03 -2.98 12.18
N LYS A 596 5.94 -2.27 12.48
CA LYS A 596 5.03 -1.66 11.51
C LYS A 596 5.57 -0.32 10.99
N LEU A 597 5.03 0.16 9.88
CA LEU A 597 5.28 1.52 9.37
C LEU A 597 5.03 2.57 10.47
N GLY A 598 6.01 3.45 10.69
CA GLY A 598 6.01 4.45 11.77
C GLY A 598 6.34 3.90 13.17
N GLY A 599 6.55 2.58 13.32
CA GLY A 599 6.80 1.94 14.62
C GLY A 599 8.12 2.35 15.25
N THR A 600 9.17 2.57 14.47
CA THR A 600 10.45 3.09 14.96
C THR A 600 10.38 4.57 15.34
N ASP A 601 9.56 5.35 14.64
CA ASP A 601 9.33 6.77 14.95
C ASP A 601 8.57 6.90 16.28
N MET A 602 7.58 6.03 16.54
CA MET A 602 6.94 5.91 17.84
C MET A 602 7.96 5.63 18.95
N ILE A 603 8.97 4.78 18.72
CA ILE A 603 10.03 4.56 19.69
C ILE A 603 10.88 5.83 19.86
N ALA A 604 11.22 6.52 18.77
CA ALA A 604 11.96 7.79 18.81
C ALA A 604 11.24 8.84 19.66
N ASP A 605 9.92 8.96 19.52
CA ASP A 605 9.09 9.86 20.31
C ASP A 605 9.08 9.47 21.80
N LEU A 606 8.93 8.18 22.11
CA LEU A 606 8.94 7.68 23.48
C LEU A 606 10.26 7.96 24.20
N VAL A 607 11.37 8.04 23.46
CA VAL A 607 12.71 8.32 24.00
C VAL A 607 13.17 9.75 23.74
N ALA A 608 12.32 10.62 23.19
CA ALA A 608 12.66 12.00 22.88
C ALA A 608 13.20 12.73 24.12
N GLY A 609 14.25 13.53 23.92
CA GLY A 609 14.93 14.26 24.99
C GLY A 609 15.93 13.45 25.82
N ARG A 610 16.02 12.12 25.63
CA ARG A 610 17.05 11.29 26.29
C ARG A 610 18.32 11.22 25.44
N ARG A 611 19.46 11.57 26.04
CA ARG A 611 20.77 11.54 25.37
C ARG A 611 21.32 10.13 25.12
N ASN A 612 20.91 9.15 25.92
CA ASN A 612 21.30 7.75 25.78
C ASN A 612 20.19 6.84 26.33
N PRO A 613 19.12 6.59 25.55
CA PRO A 613 17.98 5.82 26.03
C PRO A 613 18.33 4.35 26.22
N ARG A 614 17.77 3.74 27.26
CA ARG A 614 17.89 2.30 27.53
C ARG A 614 16.64 1.59 27.03
N ILE A 615 16.81 0.61 26.14
CA ILE A 615 15.72 -0.16 25.56
C ILE A 615 15.94 -1.64 25.87
N ALA A 616 14.99 -2.28 26.55
CA ALA A 616 15.02 -3.72 26.80
C ALA A 616 14.11 -4.45 25.81
N VAL A 617 14.67 -5.31 24.96
CA VAL A 617 13.90 -6.18 24.06
C VAL A 617 13.80 -7.57 24.69
N VAL A 618 12.59 -7.99 25.01
CA VAL A 618 12.32 -9.24 25.74
C VAL A 618 11.81 -10.31 24.79
N GLY A 619 12.64 -11.32 24.55
CA GLY A 619 12.31 -12.47 23.71
C GLY A 619 13.53 -12.99 22.95
N GLY A 620 13.48 -14.26 22.55
CA GLY A 620 14.48 -14.91 21.68
C GLY A 620 13.89 -15.37 20.35
N SER A 621 12.94 -14.61 19.81
CA SER A 621 12.19 -14.92 18.59
C SER A 621 12.68 -14.08 17.40
N THR A 622 12.36 -14.44 16.16
CA THR A 622 12.72 -13.62 14.98
C THR A 622 12.25 -12.17 15.14
N SER A 623 11.03 -11.95 15.65
CA SER A 623 10.55 -10.59 15.96
C SER A 623 11.41 -9.82 16.95
N ALA A 624 12.05 -10.49 17.91
CA ALA A 624 12.96 -9.84 18.85
C ALA A 624 14.24 -9.35 18.14
N LEU A 625 14.85 -10.22 17.33
CA LEU A 625 16.07 -9.88 16.59
C LEU A 625 15.79 -8.81 15.52
N THR A 626 14.67 -8.91 14.81
CA THR A 626 14.25 -7.88 13.85
C THR A 626 13.95 -6.55 14.54
N THR A 627 13.39 -6.57 15.75
CA THR A 627 13.18 -5.33 16.54
C THR A 627 14.52 -4.68 16.84
N VAL A 628 15.51 -5.44 17.33
CA VAL A 628 16.85 -4.91 17.59
C VAL A 628 17.46 -4.33 16.30
N ALA A 629 17.40 -5.05 15.19
CA ALA A 629 17.89 -4.56 13.91
C ALA A 629 17.20 -3.27 13.45
N ALA A 630 15.87 -3.17 13.60
CA ALA A 630 15.11 -1.98 13.26
C ALA A 630 15.51 -0.77 14.11
N LEU A 631 15.67 -0.95 15.42
CA LEU A 631 16.11 0.11 16.34
C LEU A 631 17.51 0.63 16.00
N LEU A 632 18.43 -0.26 15.63
CA LEU A 632 19.79 0.13 15.24
C LEU A 632 19.86 0.96 13.96
N LYS A 633 18.84 0.83 13.08
CA LYS A 633 18.69 1.57 11.82
C LYS A 633 17.86 2.85 11.96
N ALA A 634 17.09 3.00 13.03
CA ALA A 634 16.12 4.07 13.23
C ALA A 634 16.72 5.45 13.55
N GLY A 635 18.05 5.63 13.48
CA GLY A 635 18.69 6.92 13.78
C GLY A 635 18.59 7.36 15.24
N LEU A 636 18.26 6.45 16.17
CA LEU A 636 18.15 6.73 17.60
C LEU A 636 19.54 7.05 18.20
N PRO A 637 19.63 7.91 19.25
CA PRO A 637 20.88 8.28 19.91
C PRO A 637 21.39 7.16 20.85
N LEU A 638 21.64 5.97 20.29
CA LEU A 638 22.00 4.77 21.04
C LEU A 638 23.49 4.77 21.40
N GLY A 639 23.80 4.88 22.69
CA GLY A 639 25.14 4.66 23.25
C GLY A 639 25.45 3.19 23.53
N ALA A 640 26.56 2.93 24.23
CA ALA A 640 27.00 1.56 24.52
C ALA A 640 25.99 0.80 25.41
N GLY A 641 25.61 -0.40 24.96
CA GLY A 641 24.58 -1.24 25.59
C GLY A 641 23.21 -0.57 25.71
N ALA A 642 22.90 0.42 24.87
CA ALA A 642 21.60 1.10 24.87
C ALA A 642 20.45 0.12 24.62
N VAL A 643 20.64 -0.89 23.76
CA VAL A 643 19.64 -1.93 23.51
C VAL A 643 20.08 -3.22 24.18
N THR A 644 19.27 -3.77 25.09
CA THR A 644 19.55 -5.06 25.74
C THR A 644 18.55 -6.12 25.30
N LEU A 645 19.05 -7.21 24.70
CA LEU A 645 18.26 -8.39 24.36
C LEU A 645 18.21 -9.35 25.56
N LEU A 646 17.02 -9.54 26.13
CA LEU A 646 16.76 -10.50 27.21
C LEU A 646 16.12 -11.76 26.62
N HIS A 647 16.79 -12.90 26.72
CA HIS A 647 16.31 -14.16 26.13
C HIS A 647 16.54 -15.36 27.06
N ARG A 648 15.78 -16.45 26.92
CA ARG A 648 15.94 -17.68 27.75
C ARG A 648 16.70 -18.79 27.02
N ARG A 649 16.39 -18.98 25.74
CA ARG A 649 16.94 -20.06 24.89
C ARG A 649 18.21 -19.59 24.19
N PRO A 650 19.18 -20.47 23.91
CA PRO A 650 20.34 -20.13 23.09
C PRO A 650 19.93 -19.50 21.76
N LEU A 651 20.71 -18.52 21.27
CA LEU A 651 20.51 -17.92 19.96
C LEU A 651 21.14 -18.86 18.91
N ARG A 652 20.33 -19.36 17.98
CA ARG A 652 20.72 -20.40 17.03
C ARG A 652 20.79 -19.82 15.63
N PRO A 653 21.98 -19.55 15.05
CA PRO A 653 22.10 -19.17 13.65
C PRO A 653 21.83 -20.35 12.71
N PHE A 654 21.10 -20.12 11.61
CA PHE A 654 20.90 -21.12 10.56
C PHE A 654 22.20 -21.39 9.80
N TYR A 655 22.47 -22.66 9.45
CA TYR A 655 23.53 -23.04 8.52
C TYR A 655 23.07 -24.04 7.46
N PRO A 656 23.55 -23.94 6.22
CA PRO A 656 23.21 -24.87 5.14
C PRO A 656 23.86 -26.25 5.30
N SER A 657 24.85 -26.40 6.18
CA SER A 657 25.42 -27.70 6.55
C SER A 657 26.23 -27.61 7.83
N ALA A 658 26.48 -28.76 8.46
CA ALA A 658 27.41 -28.86 9.60
C ALA A 658 28.84 -28.43 9.23
N ALA A 659 29.27 -28.66 7.99
CA ALA A 659 30.58 -28.22 7.50
C ALA A 659 30.65 -26.69 7.41
N ALA A 660 29.61 -26.04 6.90
CA ALA A 660 29.53 -24.58 6.83
C ALA A 660 29.52 -23.92 8.22
N ALA A 661 28.82 -24.53 9.18
CA ALA A 661 28.83 -24.08 10.58
C ALA A 661 30.25 -24.09 11.16
N ARG A 662 30.96 -25.22 11.01
CA ARG A 662 32.34 -25.37 11.49
C ARG A 662 33.33 -24.47 10.76
N ALA A 663 33.13 -24.21 9.47
CA ALA A 663 33.97 -23.30 8.70
C ALA A 663 33.94 -21.86 9.22
N GLU A 664 32.78 -21.40 9.72
CA GLU A 664 32.64 -20.11 10.42
C GLU A 664 32.99 -20.19 11.92
N GLY A 665 33.46 -21.35 12.40
CA GLY A 665 33.81 -21.55 13.81
C GLY A 665 32.63 -21.77 14.75
N PHE A 666 31.41 -21.94 14.23
CA PHE A 666 30.24 -22.25 15.05
C PHE A 666 30.15 -23.77 15.33
N THR A 667 30.24 -24.17 16.61
CA THR A 667 30.27 -25.57 17.03
C THR A 667 29.19 -25.95 18.04
N ASP A 668 28.36 -24.99 18.48
CA ASP A 668 27.23 -25.22 19.40
C ASP A 668 26.04 -25.82 18.64
N PHE A 669 26.20 -27.07 18.17
CA PHE A 669 25.14 -27.90 17.60
C PHE A 669 25.46 -29.40 17.71
N GLY A 670 24.43 -30.23 17.91
CA GLY A 670 24.52 -31.70 17.96
C GLY A 670 23.83 -32.41 16.78
N PRO A 671 23.84 -33.75 16.74
CA PRO A 671 23.15 -34.52 15.71
C PRO A 671 21.65 -34.20 15.62
N ASP A 672 20.99 -33.96 16.76
CA ASP A 672 19.57 -33.62 16.84
C ASP A 672 19.23 -32.23 16.30
N ASP A 673 20.23 -31.38 16.08
CA ASP A 673 20.08 -30.03 15.52
C ASP A 673 20.21 -30.00 13.99
N ILE A 674 20.52 -31.15 13.38
CA ILE A 674 20.67 -31.32 11.94
C ILE A 674 19.37 -31.90 11.39
N CYS A 675 18.80 -31.23 10.38
CA CYS A 675 17.67 -31.78 9.67
C CYS A 675 18.10 -33.04 8.90
N PRO A 676 17.48 -34.20 9.14
CA PRO A 676 17.90 -35.46 8.51
C PRO A 676 17.63 -35.50 7.00
N ILE A 677 16.75 -34.62 6.50
CA ILE A 677 16.38 -34.54 5.09
C ILE A 677 17.29 -33.57 4.32
N SER A 678 17.49 -32.36 4.85
CA SER A 678 18.22 -31.32 4.12
C SER A 678 19.70 -31.19 4.52
N GLY A 679 20.12 -31.81 5.63
CA GLY A 679 21.45 -31.61 6.21
C GLY A 679 21.68 -30.23 6.83
N PHE A 680 20.66 -29.37 6.84
CA PHE A 680 20.75 -28.02 7.40
C PHE A 680 20.82 -28.07 8.92
N VAL A 681 21.64 -27.22 9.52
CA VAL A 681 21.71 -27.05 10.98
C VAL A 681 20.71 -25.97 11.38
N TYR A 682 19.89 -26.26 12.39
CA TYR A 682 18.81 -25.38 12.85
C TYR A 682 17.89 -24.93 11.72
N ARG A 683 17.39 -25.87 10.90
CA ARG A 683 16.52 -25.56 9.74
C ARG A 683 15.30 -24.74 10.14
N LEU A 684 14.65 -25.11 11.25
CA LEU A 684 13.41 -24.52 11.75
C LEU A 684 13.65 -23.51 12.88
N ALA A 685 14.62 -23.77 13.77
CA ALA A 685 14.96 -22.87 14.89
C ALA A 685 15.90 -21.72 14.51
N GLY A 686 16.59 -21.85 13.38
CA GLY A 686 17.73 -21.01 13.04
C GLY A 686 17.33 -19.62 12.55
N PHE A 687 17.96 -18.58 13.08
CA PHE A 687 17.87 -17.22 12.54
C PHE A 687 18.50 -17.17 11.15
N ARG A 688 17.83 -16.47 10.23
CA ARG A 688 18.23 -16.34 8.82
C ARG A 688 18.58 -14.89 8.49
N LEU A 689 19.35 -14.72 7.42
CA LEU A 689 19.59 -13.42 6.78
C LEU A 689 20.07 -12.34 7.79
N GLU A 690 19.42 -11.18 7.86
CA GLU A 690 19.78 -10.10 8.78
C GLU A 690 19.77 -10.53 10.26
N ALA A 691 18.77 -11.31 10.68
CA ALA A 691 18.73 -11.83 12.06
C ALA A 691 19.89 -12.79 12.34
N ARG A 692 20.33 -13.56 11.34
CA ARG A 692 21.52 -14.41 11.45
C ARG A 692 22.78 -13.57 11.65
N ASP A 693 22.99 -12.54 10.82
CA ASP A 693 24.18 -11.69 10.92
C ASP A 693 24.27 -11.02 12.31
N LEU A 694 23.15 -10.50 12.80
CA LEU A 694 23.07 -9.92 14.14
C LEU A 694 23.43 -10.93 15.23
N VAL A 695 22.91 -12.16 15.14
CA VAL A 695 23.22 -13.24 16.10
C VAL A 695 24.69 -13.64 16.04
N LEU A 696 25.28 -13.76 14.85
CA LEU A 696 26.69 -14.12 14.72
C LEU A 696 27.61 -13.03 15.32
N ARG A 697 27.26 -11.75 15.16
CA ARG A 697 27.95 -10.64 15.85
C ARG A 697 27.80 -10.72 17.36
N MET A 698 26.58 -10.95 17.86
CA MET A 698 26.32 -11.11 19.30
C MET A 698 27.13 -12.26 19.91
N LEU A 699 27.34 -13.34 19.17
CA LEU A 699 28.10 -14.51 19.59
C LEU A 699 29.61 -14.43 19.26
N ALA A 700 30.07 -13.35 18.63
CA ALA A 700 31.45 -13.17 18.17
C ALA A 700 31.99 -14.33 17.31
N VAL A 701 31.13 -14.94 16.49
CA VAL A 701 31.46 -16.07 15.62
C VAL A 701 32.21 -15.55 14.39
N ASP A 702 33.21 -16.31 13.91
CA ASP A 702 33.98 -15.99 12.69
C ASP A 702 34.70 -14.62 12.76
N GLY A 703 35.13 -14.22 13.96
CA GLY A 703 35.78 -12.93 14.18
C GLY A 703 34.86 -11.71 14.02
N ARG A 704 33.54 -11.90 13.90
CA ARG A 704 32.57 -10.79 13.83
C ARG A 704 32.57 -10.02 15.13
N VAL A 705 32.66 -8.69 15.03
CA VAL A 705 32.65 -7.80 16.19
C VAL A 705 31.21 -7.56 16.66
N PRO A 706 30.91 -7.74 17.97
CA PRO A 706 29.61 -7.36 18.54
C PRO A 706 29.31 -5.87 18.32
N ASP A 707 28.06 -5.52 18.04
CA ASP A 707 27.66 -4.10 17.97
C ASP A 707 27.73 -3.50 19.39
N PRO A 708 28.54 -2.46 19.64
CA PRO A 708 28.75 -1.92 20.98
C PRO A 708 27.47 -1.34 21.59
N ARG A 709 26.45 -1.02 20.77
CA ARG A 709 25.16 -0.51 21.22
C ARG A 709 24.25 -1.61 21.78
N VAL A 710 24.58 -2.87 21.53
CA VAL A 710 23.75 -4.04 21.87
C VAL A 710 24.39 -4.84 22.99
N ALA A 711 23.63 -5.07 24.07
CA ALA A 711 23.95 -6.03 25.10
C ALA A 711 23.02 -7.26 24.99
N VAL A 712 23.51 -8.43 25.38
CA VAL A 712 22.73 -9.67 25.38
C VAL A 712 22.81 -10.28 26.78
N HIS A 713 21.66 -10.65 27.34
CA HIS A 713 21.57 -11.31 28.63
C HIS A 713 20.67 -12.55 28.53
N ARG A 714 21.25 -13.71 28.83
CA ARG A 714 20.52 -14.97 28.90
C ARG A 714 19.95 -15.14 30.30
N ILE A 715 18.62 -15.09 30.41
CA ILE A 715 17.89 -15.24 31.67
C ILE A 715 18.17 -16.64 32.25
N ALA A 716 18.81 -16.68 33.40
CA ALA A 716 19.27 -17.92 34.04
C ALA A 716 18.16 -18.68 34.78
N GLY A 717 17.09 -18.00 35.20
CA GLY A 717 15.96 -18.60 35.91
C GLY A 717 14.99 -17.56 36.45
N ASP A 718 14.07 -18.00 37.31
CA ASP A 718 13.01 -17.14 37.86
C ASP A 718 13.48 -16.15 38.93
N ASN A 719 14.74 -16.24 39.38
CA ASN A 719 15.33 -15.30 40.34
C ASN A 719 16.47 -14.46 39.72
N ASP A 720 16.51 -14.34 38.39
CA ASP A 720 17.55 -13.58 37.69
C ASP A 720 17.38 -12.07 37.94
N THR A 721 18.08 -11.57 38.95
CA THR A 721 18.03 -10.17 39.39
C THR A 721 18.61 -9.21 38.36
N VAL A 722 19.55 -9.65 37.52
CA VAL A 722 20.11 -8.85 36.43
C VAL A 722 19.03 -8.59 35.40
N ALA A 723 18.30 -9.62 34.97
CA ALA A 723 17.20 -9.46 34.03
C ALA A 723 16.11 -8.52 34.57
N GLN A 724 15.74 -8.67 35.84
CA GLN A 724 14.76 -7.77 36.49
C GLN A 724 15.28 -6.33 36.54
N ALA A 725 16.55 -6.12 36.90
CA ALA A 725 17.16 -4.79 36.97
C ALA A 725 17.25 -4.13 35.59
N THR A 726 17.60 -4.87 34.54
CA THR A 726 17.62 -4.39 33.15
C THR A 726 16.25 -3.88 32.72
N VAL A 727 15.17 -4.63 33.00
CA VAL A 727 13.80 -4.20 32.65
C VAL A 727 13.42 -2.95 33.45
N ARG A 728 13.72 -2.90 34.76
CA ARG A 728 13.41 -1.74 35.60
C ARG A 728 14.14 -0.48 35.14
N ALA A 729 15.38 -0.60 34.67
CA ALA A 729 16.21 0.51 34.22
C ALA A 729 15.94 0.97 32.78
N ALA A 730 15.15 0.21 32.00
CA ALA A 730 14.87 0.55 30.61
C ALA A 730 13.86 1.70 30.49
N ASP A 731 14.12 2.68 29.63
CA ASP A 731 13.16 3.72 29.26
C ASP A 731 11.98 3.16 28.46
N VAL A 732 12.25 2.13 27.64
CA VAL A 732 11.23 1.41 26.88
C VAL A 732 11.49 -0.10 26.98
N VAL A 733 10.44 -0.87 27.23
CA VAL A 733 10.47 -2.34 27.26
C VAL A 733 9.67 -2.85 26.09
N ILE A 734 10.31 -3.54 25.14
CA ILE A 734 9.66 -4.11 23.97
C ILE A 734 9.49 -5.61 24.15
N ALA A 735 8.23 -6.06 24.22
CA ALA A 735 7.90 -7.47 24.34
C ALA A 735 7.77 -8.15 22.97
N ALA A 736 8.67 -9.11 22.72
CA ALA A 736 8.71 -9.96 21.54
C ALA A 736 8.43 -11.43 21.89
N LEU A 737 7.32 -11.65 22.62
CA LEU A 737 6.97 -12.93 23.27
C LEU A 737 6.19 -13.91 22.38
N GLY A 738 6.33 -13.75 21.06
CA GLY A 738 5.72 -14.60 20.04
C GLY A 738 4.27 -14.24 19.71
N TYR A 739 3.80 -14.76 18.58
CA TYR A 739 2.45 -14.54 18.09
C TYR A 739 1.49 -15.64 18.60
N ARG A 740 0.20 -15.33 18.57
CA ARG A 740 -0.92 -16.25 18.78
C ARG A 740 -1.84 -16.24 17.57
N PRO A 741 -2.42 -17.39 17.21
CA PRO A 741 -3.35 -17.45 16.10
C PRO A 741 -4.58 -16.59 16.41
N ARG A 742 -5.14 -15.93 15.40
CA ARG A 742 -6.45 -15.28 15.51
C ARG A 742 -7.54 -16.34 15.35
N ALA A 743 -7.70 -17.22 16.33
CA ALA A 743 -8.58 -18.37 16.19
C ALA A 743 -10.05 -17.94 15.97
N LEU A 744 -10.73 -18.65 15.06
CA LEU A 744 -12.18 -18.57 14.90
C LEU A 744 -12.84 -19.17 16.14
N ALA A 745 -13.92 -18.56 16.64
CA ALA A 745 -14.70 -19.17 17.72
C ALA A 745 -15.44 -20.42 17.21
N PHE A 746 -15.20 -21.56 17.85
CA PHE A 746 -15.92 -22.80 17.57
C PHE A 746 -17.02 -23.04 18.60
N GLU A 747 -18.14 -23.57 18.14
CA GLU A 747 -19.32 -23.87 18.96
C GLU A 747 -19.71 -25.35 18.80
N ARG A 748 -20.15 -25.97 19.89
CA ARG A 748 -20.82 -27.28 19.88
C ARG A 748 -22.21 -27.16 19.26
N ALA A 749 -22.84 -28.29 18.95
CA ALA A 749 -24.17 -28.32 18.32
C ALA A 749 -25.25 -27.57 19.14
N ASP A 750 -25.12 -27.56 20.47
CA ASP A 750 -26.00 -26.84 21.41
C ASP A 750 -25.69 -25.33 21.55
N GLY A 751 -24.69 -24.83 20.80
CA GLY A 751 -24.26 -23.43 20.81
C GLY A 751 -23.28 -23.07 21.93
N THR A 752 -22.86 -24.03 22.76
CA THR A 752 -21.85 -23.77 23.78
C THR A 752 -20.45 -23.60 23.15
N PRO A 753 -19.58 -22.73 23.69
CA PRO A 753 -18.22 -22.58 23.19
C PRO A 753 -17.44 -23.90 23.24
N LEU A 754 -16.66 -24.16 22.19
CA LEU A 754 -15.69 -25.26 22.12
C LEU A 754 -14.29 -24.65 22.26
N PRO A 755 -13.67 -24.70 23.46
CA PRO A 755 -12.33 -24.16 23.67
C PRO A 755 -11.31 -24.93 22.85
N LEU A 756 -10.36 -24.22 22.25
CA LEU A 756 -9.27 -24.78 21.46
C LEU A 756 -7.99 -24.93 22.30
N ALA A 757 -7.10 -25.82 21.89
CA ALA A 757 -5.76 -25.95 22.48
C ALA A 757 -4.97 -24.62 22.42
N ALA A 758 -5.21 -23.79 21.41
CA ALA A 758 -4.60 -22.47 21.29
C ALA A 758 -4.99 -21.49 22.41
N ASP A 759 -6.18 -21.65 23.02
CA ASP A 759 -6.71 -20.75 24.05
C ASP A 759 -5.92 -20.89 25.36
N SER A 760 -5.36 -22.07 25.64
CA SER A 760 -4.42 -22.31 26.75
C SER A 760 -2.96 -22.11 26.36
N GLY A 761 -2.69 -21.67 25.13
CA GLY A 761 -1.36 -21.36 24.62
C GLY A 761 -0.59 -22.51 23.98
N ALA A 762 -1.22 -23.68 23.79
CA ALA A 762 -0.66 -24.78 23.00
C ALA A 762 -0.76 -24.51 21.48
N ALA A 763 -0.29 -25.45 20.66
CA ALA A 763 -0.45 -25.35 19.20
C ALA A 763 -1.94 -25.46 18.82
N MET A 764 -2.38 -24.66 17.84
CA MET A 764 -3.76 -24.73 17.34
C MET A 764 -4.01 -26.00 16.54
N VAL A 765 -2.97 -26.51 15.88
CA VAL A 765 -3.04 -27.71 15.06
C VAL A 765 -2.16 -28.83 15.59
N ASP A 766 -2.55 -30.07 15.31
CA ASP A 766 -1.71 -31.24 15.49
C ASP A 766 -0.66 -31.37 14.36
N ARG A 767 0.09 -32.47 14.37
CA ARG A 767 1.11 -32.81 13.36
C ARG A 767 0.55 -32.95 11.94
N ASP A 768 -0.75 -33.08 11.83
CA ASP A 768 -1.51 -33.37 10.63
C ASP A 768 -2.22 -32.11 10.09
N GLY A 769 -2.03 -30.98 10.77
CA GLY A 769 -2.63 -29.70 10.42
C GLY A 769 -4.09 -29.57 10.84
N CYS A 770 -4.65 -30.54 11.57
CA CYS A 770 -6.03 -30.50 12.06
C CYS A 770 -6.12 -29.59 13.29
N VAL A 771 -7.12 -28.71 13.33
CA VAL A 771 -7.37 -27.85 14.51
C VAL A 771 -7.78 -28.72 15.69
N VAL A 772 -7.24 -28.44 16.88
CA VAL A 772 -7.40 -29.28 18.07
C VAL A 772 -8.16 -28.54 19.18
N GLY A 773 -9.11 -29.23 19.80
CA GLY A 773 -9.81 -28.78 21.01
C GLY A 773 -8.88 -28.72 22.22
N ALA A 774 -9.31 -28.03 23.28
CA ALA A 774 -8.56 -27.97 24.53
C ALA A 774 -8.41 -29.34 25.22
N ASP A 775 -9.24 -30.32 24.84
CA ASP A 775 -9.17 -31.73 25.23
C ASP A 775 -8.12 -32.54 24.44
N GLY A 776 -7.46 -31.93 23.45
CA GLY A 776 -6.49 -32.60 22.60
C GLY A 776 -7.10 -33.38 21.43
N ILE A 777 -8.42 -33.30 21.23
CA ILE A 777 -9.12 -34.00 20.14
C ILE A 777 -9.18 -33.11 18.90
N ALA A 778 -8.80 -33.67 17.74
CA ALA A 778 -8.89 -32.97 16.45
C ALA A 778 -10.35 -32.72 16.04
N LEU A 779 -10.65 -31.49 15.62
CA LEU A 779 -11.95 -31.10 15.09
C LEU A 779 -12.12 -31.72 13.68
N PRO A 780 -13.19 -32.50 13.43
CA PRO A 780 -13.37 -33.18 12.15
C PRO A 780 -13.46 -32.23 10.96
N GLY A 781 -12.61 -32.43 9.95
CA GLY A 781 -12.59 -31.64 8.72
C GLY A 781 -12.14 -30.18 8.91
N VAL A 782 -11.52 -29.82 10.03
CA VAL A 782 -11.04 -28.45 10.29
C VAL A 782 -9.52 -28.44 10.29
N TYR A 783 -8.93 -27.66 9.38
CA TYR A 783 -7.48 -27.50 9.24
C TYR A 783 -7.04 -26.10 9.59
N GLY A 784 -5.81 -25.93 10.07
CA GLY A 784 -5.22 -24.63 10.39
C GLY A 784 -3.91 -24.39 9.64
N ILE A 785 -3.71 -23.16 9.16
CA ILE A 785 -2.48 -22.76 8.46
C ILE A 785 -2.13 -21.31 8.78
N GLY A 786 -0.84 -20.98 8.73
CA GLY A 786 -0.35 -19.61 8.88
C GLY A 786 0.33 -19.32 10.20
N LEU A 787 0.60 -18.03 10.41
CA LEU A 787 1.39 -17.54 11.54
C LEU A 787 0.76 -17.97 12.88
N ALA A 788 1.56 -18.64 13.71
CA ALA A 788 1.17 -19.15 15.02
C ALA A 788 0.09 -20.26 15.03
N ALA A 789 -0.22 -20.87 13.88
CA ALA A 789 -1.06 -22.07 13.83
C ALA A 789 -0.44 -23.23 14.62
N GLY A 790 0.90 -23.27 14.69
CA GLY A 790 1.60 -24.23 15.53
C GLY A 790 2.02 -25.53 14.86
N PHE A 791 1.97 -25.58 13.54
CA PHE A 791 2.45 -26.72 12.77
C PHE A 791 3.96 -26.96 12.99
N VAL A 792 4.33 -28.23 13.14
CA VAL A 792 5.72 -28.68 13.25
C VAL A 792 5.98 -29.71 12.15
N PRO A 793 6.82 -29.40 11.15
CA PRO A 793 7.20 -30.35 10.10
C PRO A 793 7.79 -31.65 10.65
N TRP A 794 7.38 -32.78 10.07
CA TRP A 794 7.85 -34.11 10.46
C TRP A 794 7.88 -35.07 9.24
N GLY A 795 8.54 -36.23 9.42
CA GLY A 795 8.65 -37.25 8.37
C GLY A 795 9.27 -36.71 7.09
N ARG A 796 8.56 -36.85 5.96
CA ARG A 796 9.01 -36.40 4.62
C ARG A 796 9.23 -34.90 4.49
N LEU A 797 8.60 -34.08 5.33
CA LEU A 797 8.80 -32.62 5.33
C LEU A 797 10.14 -32.23 5.95
N GLY A 798 10.68 -33.12 6.80
CA GLY A 798 11.92 -32.94 7.54
C GLY A 798 11.87 -31.85 8.61
N GLY A 799 12.86 -31.85 9.48
CA GLY A 799 13.02 -30.89 10.57
C GLY A 799 14.02 -31.45 11.57
N GLU A 800 14.75 -30.59 12.27
CA GLU A 800 15.68 -31.03 13.30
C GLU A 800 14.93 -31.57 14.53
N ALA A 801 15.40 -32.69 15.09
CA ALA A 801 14.74 -33.40 16.20
C ALA A 801 14.71 -32.57 17.49
N SER A 802 15.64 -31.61 17.64
CA SER A 802 15.71 -30.69 18.77
C SER A 802 14.71 -29.54 18.70
N PHE A 803 14.00 -29.37 17.57
CA PHE A 803 13.05 -28.27 17.41
C PHE A 803 11.89 -28.39 18.42
N ARG A 804 11.70 -27.34 19.20
CA ARG A 804 10.59 -27.20 20.16
C ARG A 804 9.95 -25.83 19.94
N GLY A 805 8.98 -25.78 19.04
CA GLY A 805 8.38 -24.51 18.62
C GLY A 805 7.31 -24.69 17.57
N GLN A 806 7.14 -23.65 16.75
CA GLN A 806 6.16 -23.60 15.67
C GLN A 806 6.88 -23.12 14.41
N ALA A 807 6.72 -23.82 13.29
CA ALA A 807 7.31 -23.42 12.03
C ALA A 807 6.43 -22.35 11.36
N ASN A 808 6.98 -21.15 11.21
CA ASN A 808 6.32 -20.03 10.56
C ASN A 808 7.14 -19.64 9.34
N GLY A 809 6.62 -19.94 8.14
CA GLY A 809 7.31 -19.62 6.90
C GLY A 809 6.35 -19.66 5.73
N LEU A 810 6.27 -18.58 4.97
CA LEU A 810 5.36 -18.49 3.83
C LEU A 810 5.65 -19.56 2.78
N TRP A 811 6.94 -19.84 2.52
CA TRP A 811 7.34 -20.92 1.62
C TRP A 811 6.82 -22.28 2.08
N LEU A 812 6.88 -22.57 3.38
CA LEU A 812 6.36 -23.83 3.93
C LEU A 812 4.84 -23.93 3.70
N TRP A 813 4.11 -22.83 3.85
CA TRP A 813 2.67 -22.79 3.59
C TRP A 813 2.34 -22.92 2.10
N GLN A 814 3.14 -22.31 1.22
CA GLN A 814 2.94 -22.29 -0.24
C GLN A 814 3.35 -23.60 -0.94
N ASN A 815 4.05 -24.49 -0.23
CA ASN A 815 4.52 -25.76 -0.76
C ASN A 815 4.03 -26.88 0.16
N ASP A 816 4.80 -27.24 1.18
CA ASP A 816 4.60 -28.45 2.00
C ASP A 816 3.27 -28.50 2.76
N VAL A 817 3.01 -27.52 3.63
CA VAL A 817 1.84 -27.53 4.53
C VAL A 817 0.55 -27.28 3.75
N GLY A 818 0.58 -26.33 2.81
CA GLY A 818 -0.53 -26.11 1.89
C GLY A 818 -0.85 -27.37 1.11
N ARG A 819 0.17 -28.02 0.53
CA ARG A 819 -0.02 -29.26 -0.23
C ARG A 819 -0.63 -30.38 0.63
N MET A 820 -0.14 -30.57 1.84
CA MET A 820 -0.69 -31.56 2.78
C MET A 820 -2.17 -31.34 3.04
N ILE A 821 -2.59 -30.09 3.27
CA ILE A 821 -4.00 -29.74 3.49
C ILE A 821 -4.82 -29.97 2.22
N VAL A 822 -4.31 -29.58 1.04
CA VAL A 822 -4.98 -29.82 -0.26
C VAL A 822 -5.22 -31.31 -0.50
N ASP A 823 -4.21 -32.15 -0.28
CA ASP A 823 -4.31 -33.60 -0.49
C ASP A 823 -5.38 -34.22 0.42
N ARG A 824 -5.48 -33.76 1.68
CA ARG A 824 -6.53 -34.21 2.61
C ARG A 824 -7.92 -33.75 2.20
N LEU A 825 -8.08 -32.47 1.86
CA LEU A 825 -9.36 -31.92 1.42
C LEU A 825 -9.91 -32.67 0.19
N LEU A 826 -9.04 -33.05 -0.74
CA LEU A 826 -9.43 -33.81 -1.92
C LEU A 826 -9.71 -35.29 -1.61
N ALA A 827 -8.95 -35.91 -0.69
CA ALA A 827 -9.21 -37.26 -0.22
C ALA A 827 -10.56 -37.37 0.50
N ASP A 828 -10.87 -36.41 1.38
CA ASP A 828 -12.14 -36.34 2.10
C ASP A 828 -13.32 -36.20 1.12
N ARG A 829 -13.17 -35.40 0.06
CA ARG A 829 -14.19 -35.28 -1.01
C ARG A 829 -14.39 -36.60 -1.74
N ALA A 830 -13.31 -37.32 -2.07
CA ALA A 830 -13.40 -38.61 -2.75
C ALA A 830 -14.08 -39.67 -1.87
N ALA A 831 -13.80 -39.69 -0.57
CA ALA A 831 -14.43 -40.61 0.39
C ALA A 831 -15.93 -40.35 0.59
N VAL A 832 -16.40 -39.12 0.38
CA VAL A 832 -17.83 -38.76 0.42
C VAL A 832 -18.56 -39.05 -0.90
N ALA A 833 -17.82 -39.07 -2.01
CA ALA A 833 -18.38 -39.36 -3.34
C ALA A 833 -18.49 -40.87 -3.65
N ALA A 834 -17.66 -41.69 -2.99
CA ALA A 834 -17.75 -43.15 -2.98
C ALA A 834 -18.77 -43.63 -1.94
#